data_AF-A0A9P1BEL9-F1
#
_entry.id   AF-A0A9P1BEL9-F1
#
_cell.length_a   1.000
_cell.length_b   1.000
_cell.length_c   1.000
_cell.angle_alpha   90.00
_cell.angle_beta   90.00
_cell.angle_gamma   90.00
#
_symmetry.space_group_name_H-M   'P 1'
#
loop_
_entity.id
_entity.type
_entity.pdbx_description
1 polymer ?
#
loop_
_entity_poly.entity_id
_entity_poly.type
_entity_poly.pdbx_seq_one_letter_code
_entity_poly.pdbx_strand_id
1 'polypeptide(L)'
;MPVYEQHGGYKALRRVVGELQPTDVIEEVKESNLRGRGGAGFPCGLKWTFLPKDHPGPIYFCLNADESEPGTFNNRILMEEDPHQVIEGLIISCYATRATTAYIYIRVEYPLAYERLQSALDECYAKGYLGQNILGSNFSLNIYLHRGAAAYICGEETGLIESLEGKRAWPRIKPPFPAVEGVFRKPTVVNNVETAACVVHIINRGADWFKSMGVPSDPDNPRDAGSYGPKLYCLSGHVNKPGCYEVPLGITTRQLIEDYGGGVWKGRKAKAAIPGGISMGLLSEDEFDLPLDFAGPGKAGCLGLGTAAVVVMDETTSMVEFLHNSCRFFDHESCGQCTPCREGTSWSVTMLNRIRAGKGRLKDLDLLLEIGDTIGIIPGTTICGLSDGAAWPIKNAIRKWRDEFEDYIKQTNPTGYMETEPVEVARRAGADVPHYCWHKGLTVVASCRMCLVETGTKNAETGEIAMMPKLVPACQTPARDGTVFVTKSEKVEHARAFVEEALLIDHPIDCPICDKAGECLLQDYHFQHGQQSRRADIRPFTSRRKDLGETVTLFTDRCVMCSRCVRFTREVSGTSELMVESRGAREEINVFDGFPLDNKLSGNVVDLCPVGALGDRDFLYKQRVWFMKKHNGVCTGCSTGCSITVEENQDTVYRLRPRENQAVNQWWMCDEGRYGYHHVHDDKRLVEPLQHANGREEPLDWSAVGETLSSRLGSAGRLAGVISPHLTVEEAYLFAKLLRSYDPGAWLVLGHIPTAGQDEVFPTGFTIHAEKCPNRRGVEEVLKHFAGGVTTWDEIISQASTFGAVWLTGGYKTNWVDEETAGKLRQAPLLIVQDMFPSPAWETADIKLPGVAFAEREGSYVNFNDHLQTAQWAVRPPAGARVEGSLYWQLLKETGLYKSAPVLAEVAESIPYFAAAADGVPDTGVYLKSSELAPTK
;
A
#
# COMPACT_ATOMS: atom_id res chain seq x y z
N MET A 1 43.22 -7.96 -39.91
CA MET A 1 42.70 -7.98 -41.30
C MET A 1 42.65 -9.33 -42.05
N PRO A 2 43.72 -10.16 -42.17
CA PRO A 2 43.72 -11.29 -43.14
C PRO A 2 42.58 -12.31 -42.97
N VAL A 3 42.22 -12.63 -41.73
CA VAL A 3 41.10 -13.51 -41.39
C VAL A 3 39.75 -12.92 -41.85
N TYR A 4 39.57 -11.61 -41.68
CA TYR A 4 38.35 -10.91 -42.08
C TYR A 4 38.17 -10.95 -43.61
N GLU A 5 39.23 -10.66 -44.37
CA GLU A 5 39.21 -10.74 -45.84
C GLU A 5 38.94 -12.18 -46.33
N GLN A 6 39.53 -13.19 -45.69
CA GLN A 6 39.30 -14.60 -46.03
C GLN A 6 37.83 -15.00 -45.89
N HIS A 7 37.12 -14.42 -44.92
CA HIS A 7 35.69 -14.67 -44.69
C HIS A 7 34.77 -13.75 -45.51
N GLY A 8 35.33 -12.99 -46.48
CA GLY A 8 34.57 -12.13 -47.38
C GLY A 8 34.43 -10.67 -46.93
N GLY A 9 35.20 -10.25 -45.93
CA GLY A 9 35.31 -8.85 -45.51
C GLY A 9 35.77 -7.93 -46.63
N TYR A 10 35.34 -6.66 -46.60
CA TYR A 10 35.52 -5.64 -47.64
C TYR A 10 34.85 -5.94 -48.99
N LYS A 11 34.08 -7.02 -49.11
CA LYS A 11 33.29 -7.31 -50.32
C LYS A 11 32.14 -6.32 -50.49
N ALA A 12 31.48 -5.92 -49.41
CA ALA A 12 30.41 -4.91 -49.47
C ALA A 12 30.99 -3.54 -49.86
N LEU A 13 32.15 -3.17 -49.32
CA LEU A 13 32.86 -1.97 -49.74
C LEU A 13 33.16 -1.96 -51.25
N ARG A 14 33.69 -3.06 -51.79
CA ARG A 14 34.01 -3.18 -53.22
C ARG A 14 32.76 -3.07 -54.10
N ARG A 15 31.65 -3.71 -53.69
CA ARG A 15 30.35 -3.60 -54.37
C ARG A 15 29.83 -2.15 -54.37
N VAL A 16 29.84 -1.50 -53.21
CA VAL A 16 29.30 -0.14 -53.05
C VAL A 16 30.07 0.87 -53.89
N VAL A 17 31.40 0.84 -53.84
CA VAL A 17 32.25 1.80 -54.57
C VAL A 17 32.29 1.49 -56.08
N GLY A 18 32.15 0.22 -56.48
CA GLY A 18 32.25 -0.19 -57.87
C GLY A 18 30.93 -0.17 -58.65
N GLU A 19 29.79 -0.43 -57.99
CA GLU A 19 28.52 -0.77 -58.65
C GLU A 19 27.34 0.13 -58.24
N LEU A 20 27.35 0.75 -57.05
CA LEU A 20 26.19 1.44 -56.49
C LEU A 20 26.40 2.95 -56.39
N GLN A 21 25.35 3.74 -56.62
CA GLN A 21 25.35 5.16 -56.27
C GLN A 21 25.04 5.34 -54.77
N PRO A 22 25.49 6.45 -54.13
CA PRO A 22 25.17 6.72 -52.73
C PRO A 22 23.66 6.64 -52.40
N THR A 23 22.80 7.05 -53.34
CA THR A 23 21.34 6.96 -53.20
C THR A 23 20.82 5.54 -53.15
N ASP A 24 21.44 4.62 -53.89
CA ASP A 24 21.02 3.21 -53.93
C ASP A 24 21.30 2.54 -52.58
N VAL A 25 22.44 2.89 -51.96
CA VAL A 25 22.80 2.42 -50.62
C VAL A 25 21.82 2.95 -49.56
N ILE A 26 21.41 4.22 -49.66
CA ILE A 26 20.41 4.81 -48.75
C ILE A 26 19.07 4.07 -48.87
N GLU A 27 18.60 3.82 -50.09
CA GLU A 27 17.32 3.13 -50.31
C GLU A 27 17.39 1.65 -49.88
N GLU A 28 18.48 0.92 -50.14
CA GLU A 28 18.64 -0.47 -49.67
C GLU A 28 18.62 -0.57 -48.13
N VAL A 29 19.29 0.36 -47.43
CA VAL A 29 19.24 0.42 -45.96
C VAL A 29 17.87 0.86 -45.45
N LYS A 30 17.18 1.74 -46.16
CA LYS A 30 15.82 2.17 -45.81
C LYS A 30 14.80 1.04 -46.02
N GLU A 31 14.92 0.27 -47.09
CA GLU A 31 14.09 -0.90 -47.39
C GLU A 31 14.29 -2.03 -46.37
N SER A 32 15.49 -2.16 -45.79
CA SER A 32 15.77 -3.11 -44.71
C SER A 32 15.08 -2.75 -43.39
N ASN A 33 14.61 -1.50 -43.26
CA ASN A 33 14.08 -0.92 -42.03
C ASN A 33 15.02 -1.09 -40.81
N LEU A 34 16.33 -0.95 -41.03
CA LEU A 34 17.31 -0.94 -39.95
C LEU A 34 17.03 0.20 -38.98
N ARG A 35 16.62 -0.15 -37.76
CA ARG A 35 16.45 0.80 -36.65
C ARG A 35 17.76 0.93 -35.87
N GLY A 36 18.09 2.15 -35.45
CA GLY A 36 19.33 2.46 -34.74
C GLY A 36 19.48 1.63 -33.46
N ARG A 37 20.63 0.97 -33.31
CA ARG A 37 20.94 0.01 -32.23
C ARG A 37 21.42 0.66 -30.92
N GLY A 38 21.52 1.97 -30.89
CA GLY A 38 22.02 2.74 -29.74
C GLY A 38 20.98 3.26 -28.76
N GLY A 39 19.79 2.65 -28.66
CA GLY A 39 18.77 3.06 -27.66
C GLY A 39 17.46 3.55 -28.26
N ALA A 40 17.50 4.62 -29.06
CA ALA A 40 16.30 5.32 -29.52
C ALA A 40 15.53 4.61 -30.66
N GLY A 41 16.13 3.63 -31.33
CA GLY A 41 15.47 2.87 -32.40
C GLY A 41 15.03 3.71 -33.61
N PHE A 42 15.66 4.85 -33.90
CA PHE A 42 15.30 5.68 -35.06
C PHE A 42 15.72 5.01 -36.39
N PRO A 43 14.89 4.99 -37.45
CA PRO A 43 15.24 4.35 -38.71
C PRO A 43 16.50 4.96 -39.38
N CYS A 44 17.51 4.13 -39.62
CA CYS A 44 18.84 4.56 -40.07
C CYS A 44 18.81 5.15 -41.49
N GLY A 45 18.20 4.44 -42.43
CA GLY A 45 18.09 4.93 -43.82
C GLY A 45 17.35 6.26 -43.92
N LEU A 46 16.26 6.43 -43.14
CA LEU A 46 15.54 7.71 -43.05
C LEU A 46 16.44 8.83 -42.49
N LYS A 47 17.23 8.54 -41.44
CA LYS A 47 18.14 9.53 -40.83
C LYS A 47 19.13 10.10 -41.84
N TRP A 48 19.63 9.28 -42.77
CA TRP A 48 20.57 9.72 -43.80
C TRP A 48 19.93 10.68 -44.82
N THR A 49 18.61 10.59 -45.04
CA THR A 49 17.89 11.48 -45.98
C THR A 49 17.77 12.93 -45.51
N PHE A 50 17.98 13.19 -44.21
CA PHE A 50 17.92 14.55 -43.65
C PHE A 50 19.11 15.42 -44.01
N LEU A 51 20.17 14.84 -44.59
CA LEU A 51 21.30 15.61 -45.07
C LEU A 51 20.91 16.48 -46.28
N PRO A 52 21.38 17.73 -46.34
CA PRO A 52 21.15 18.61 -47.50
C PRO A 52 21.74 18.00 -48.79
N LYS A 53 20.92 17.91 -49.84
CA LYS A 53 21.34 17.33 -51.14
C LYS A 53 22.49 18.11 -51.78
N ASP A 54 22.50 19.45 -51.71
CA ASP A 54 23.48 20.28 -52.41
C ASP A 54 24.25 21.21 -51.46
N HIS A 55 24.85 20.67 -50.39
CA HIS A 55 25.60 21.48 -49.41
C HIS A 55 27.02 21.83 -49.89
N PRO A 56 27.39 23.12 -49.97
CA PRO A 56 28.75 23.53 -50.30
C PRO A 56 29.66 23.38 -49.06
N GLY A 57 30.42 22.30 -49.00
CA GLY A 57 31.43 22.07 -47.95
C GLY A 57 31.39 20.65 -47.36
N PRO A 58 32.24 20.37 -46.36
CA PRO A 58 32.39 19.03 -45.81
C PRO A 58 31.13 18.58 -45.06
N ILE A 59 30.80 17.30 -45.22
CA ILE A 59 29.84 16.56 -44.41
C ILE A 59 30.64 15.63 -43.48
N TYR A 60 30.28 15.60 -42.21
CA TYR A 60 30.93 14.75 -41.22
C TYR A 60 30.07 13.53 -40.86
N PHE A 61 30.74 12.46 -40.46
CA PHE A 61 30.11 11.30 -39.86
C PHE A 61 30.68 11.08 -38.46
N CYS A 62 29.82 10.78 -37.48
CA CYS A 62 30.25 10.44 -36.13
C CYS A 62 29.76 9.04 -35.79
N LEU A 63 30.70 8.14 -35.52
CA LEU A 63 30.41 6.84 -34.94
C LEU A 63 30.42 6.99 -33.42
N ASN A 64 29.26 6.86 -32.81
CA ASN A 64 29.09 6.91 -31.36
C ASN A 64 29.42 5.54 -30.75
N ALA A 65 30.58 5.47 -30.09
CA ALA A 65 31.05 4.33 -29.31
C ALA A 65 31.12 4.64 -27.80
N ASP A 66 30.39 5.66 -27.34
CA ASP A 66 30.22 5.95 -25.92
C ASP A 66 29.00 5.21 -25.37
N GLU A 67 29.28 4.02 -24.84
CA GLU A 67 28.31 3.10 -24.27
C GLU A 67 28.38 3.21 -22.74
N SER A 68 27.52 4.06 -22.18
CA SER A 68 27.56 4.42 -20.76
C SER A 68 26.32 3.99 -19.96
N GLU A 69 25.32 3.41 -20.63
CA GLU A 69 24.14 2.83 -19.98
C GLU A 69 24.51 1.57 -19.17
N PRO A 70 24.21 1.52 -17.86
CA PRO A 70 24.49 0.36 -17.01
C PRO A 70 24.05 -0.98 -17.62
N GLY A 71 24.96 -1.95 -17.61
CA GLY A 71 24.75 -3.28 -18.18
C GLY A 71 25.00 -3.37 -19.70
N THR A 72 25.31 -2.26 -20.37
CA THR A 72 25.58 -2.26 -21.82
C THR A 72 27.07 -2.42 -22.11
N PHE A 73 27.42 -3.41 -22.95
CA PHE A 73 28.81 -3.69 -23.35
C PHE A 73 28.95 -4.32 -24.75
N ASN A 74 27.88 -4.31 -25.56
CA ASN A 74 27.84 -4.94 -26.88
C ASN A 74 28.74 -4.22 -27.88
N ASN A 75 28.74 -2.88 -27.89
CA ASN A 75 29.61 -2.13 -28.80
C ASN A 75 31.08 -2.39 -28.48
N ARG A 76 31.43 -2.48 -27.18
CA ARG A 76 32.80 -2.81 -26.76
C ARG A 76 33.25 -4.15 -27.34
N ILE A 77 32.42 -5.19 -27.24
CA ILE A 77 32.74 -6.51 -27.78
C ILE A 77 32.93 -6.44 -29.30
N LEU A 78 32.06 -5.74 -30.03
CA LEU A 78 32.24 -5.57 -31.48
C LEU A 78 33.55 -4.87 -31.85
N MET A 79 33.90 -3.78 -31.15
CA MET A 79 35.15 -3.05 -31.42
C MET A 79 36.40 -3.85 -31.03
N GLU A 80 36.31 -4.68 -30.00
CA GLU A 80 37.43 -5.51 -29.56
C GLU A 80 37.59 -6.74 -30.47
N GLU A 81 36.52 -7.46 -30.79
CA GLU A 81 36.59 -8.76 -31.45
C GLU A 81 36.45 -8.69 -32.98
N ASP A 82 35.69 -7.74 -33.52
CA ASP A 82 35.55 -7.51 -34.97
C ASP A 82 35.63 -6.02 -35.37
N PRO A 83 36.79 -5.36 -35.14
CA PRO A 83 36.96 -3.95 -35.49
C PRO A 83 36.86 -3.68 -37.00
N HIS A 84 37.21 -4.65 -37.85
CA HIS A 84 37.17 -4.45 -39.30
C HIS A 84 35.74 -4.39 -39.84
N GLN A 85 34.81 -5.18 -39.32
CA GLN A 85 33.39 -5.06 -39.69
C GLN A 85 32.83 -3.69 -39.34
N VAL A 86 33.16 -3.17 -38.16
CA VAL A 86 32.75 -1.82 -37.75
C VAL A 86 33.30 -0.77 -38.71
N ILE A 87 34.59 -0.86 -39.07
CA ILE A 87 35.23 0.07 -40.01
C ILE A 87 34.63 -0.05 -41.42
N GLU A 88 34.41 -1.25 -41.95
CA GLU A 88 33.77 -1.44 -43.26
C GLU A 88 32.36 -0.81 -43.29
N GLY A 89 31.55 -1.08 -42.26
CA GLY A 89 30.23 -0.49 -42.11
C GLY A 89 30.25 1.04 -42.04
N LEU A 90 31.24 1.60 -41.33
CA LEU A 90 31.47 3.04 -41.26
C LEU A 90 31.85 3.62 -42.63
N ILE A 91 32.73 2.96 -43.39
CA ILE A 91 33.11 3.43 -44.74
C ILE A 91 31.89 3.45 -45.66
N ILE A 92 31.08 2.38 -45.67
CA ILE A 92 29.85 2.30 -46.48
C ILE A 92 28.86 3.39 -46.08
N SER A 93 28.69 3.61 -44.78
CA SER A 93 27.80 4.67 -44.25
C SER A 93 28.29 6.07 -44.65
N CYS A 94 29.60 6.31 -44.66
CA CYS A 94 30.20 7.56 -45.14
C CYS A 94 30.01 7.75 -46.64
N TYR A 95 30.14 6.68 -47.44
CA TYR A 95 29.87 6.73 -48.89
C TYR A 95 28.41 7.13 -49.16
N ALA A 96 27.45 6.48 -48.49
CA ALA A 96 26.02 6.77 -48.62
C ALA A 96 25.69 8.23 -48.26
N THR A 97 26.29 8.73 -47.16
CA THR A 97 26.07 10.10 -46.67
C THR A 97 26.93 11.16 -47.34
N ARG A 98 27.87 10.75 -48.21
CA ARG A 98 28.88 11.60 -48.87
C ARG A 98 29.82 12.32 -47.89
N ALA A 99 30.03 11.72 -46.72
CA ALA A 99 30.98 12.21 -45.73
C ALA A 99 32.41 11.91 -46.17
N THR A 100 33.28 12.93 -46.13
CA THR A 100 34.71 12.80 -46.46
C THR A 100 35.59 12.73 -45.22
N THR A 101 35.01 12.93 -44.05
CA THR A 101 35.68 12.83 -42.76
C THR A 101 34.74 12.22 -41.72
N ALA A 102 35.22 11.21 -41.01
CA ALA A 102 34.49 10.58 -39.92
C ALA A 102 35.28 10.65 -38.61
N TYR A 103 34.54 10.73 -37.51
CA TYR A 103 35.07 10.66 -36.15
C TYR A 103 34.49 9.43 -35.46
N ILE A 104 35.36 8.58 -34.92
CA ILE A 104 34.94 7.54 -33.98
C ILE A 104 35.13 8.12 -32.58
N TYR A 105 34.04 8.39 -31.90
CA TYR A 105 34.06 8.91 -30.53
C TYR A 105 33.95 7.74 -29.56
N ILE A 106 35.06 7.42 -28.88
CA ILE A 106 35.16 6.29 -27.96
C ILE A 106 35.42 6.79 -26.53
N ARG A 107 34.77 6.19 -25.55
CA ARG A 107 35.00 6.54 -24.13
C ARG A 107 36.41 6.14 -23.66
N VAL A 108 36.96 6.88 -22.71
CA VAL A 108 38.36 6.71 -22.26
C VAL A 108 38.62 5.36 -21.58
N GLU A 109 37.62 4.73 -20.98
CA GLU A 109 37.74 3.47 -20.21
C GLU A 109 37.84 2.22 -21.08
N TYR A 110 37.84 2.36 -22.41
CA TYR A 110 38.02 1.25 -23.35
C TYR A 110 39.41 1.26 -24.02
N PRO A 111 40.51 1.06 -23.26
CA PRO A 111 41.86 1.11 -23.82
C PRO A 111 42.10 0.01 -24.86
N LEU A 112 41.60 -1.21 -24.63
CA LEU A 112 41.78 -2.33 -25.55
C LEU A 112 41.04 -2.10 -26.88
N ALA A 113 39.78 -1.67 -26.82
CA ALA A 113 39.02 -1.31 -28.01
C ALA A 113 39.70 -0.18 -28.80
N TYR A 114 40.26 0.83 -28.11
CA TYR A 114 41.01 1.91 -28.74
C TYR A 114 42.25 1.38 -29.50
N GLU A 115 43.07 0.56 -28.85
CA GLU A 115 44.28 -0.01 -29.45
C GLU A 115 43.97 -0.90 -30.67
N ARG A 116 42.95 -1.77 -30.55
CA ARG A 116 42.53 -2.66 -31.63
C ARG A 116 41.91 -1.90 -32.80
N LEU A 117 41.04 -0.92 -32.54
CA LEU A 117 40.47 -0.08 -33.59
C LEU A 117 41.54 0.76 -34.28
N GLN A 118 42.46 1.37 -33.54
CA GLN A 118 43.55 2.15 -34.14
C GLN A 118 44.42 1.27 -35.04
N SER A 119 44.78 0.07 -34.57
CA SER A 119 45.55 -0.89 -35.37
C SER A 119 44.79 -1.29 -36.65
N ALA A 120 43.48 -1.53 -36.55
CA ALA A 120 42.64 -1.86 -37.71
C ALA A 120 42.51 -0.69 -38.70
N LEU A 121 42.43 0.55 -38.21
CA LEU A 121 42.45 1.75 -39.05
C LEU A 121 43.78 1.87 -39.81
N ASP A 122 44.90 1.67 -39.13
CA ASP A 122 46.24 1.72 -39.74
C ASP A 122 46.38 0.65 -40.83
N GLU A 123 45.87 -0.57 -40.60
CA GLU A 123 45.80 -1.64 -41.61
C GLU A 123 44.95 -1.22 -42.83
N CYS A 124 43.81 -0.57 -42.62
CA CYS A 124 42.96 -0.06 -43.71
C CYS A 124 43.64 1.05 -44.53
N TYR A 125 44.37 1.96 -43.87
CA TYR A 125 45.17 2.98 -44.56
C TYR A 125 46.29 2.34 -45.38
N ALA A 126 47.00 1.35 -44.83
CA ALA A 126 48.08 0.65 -45.52
C ALA A 126 47.60 -0.12 -46.78
N LYS A 127 46.35 -0.62 -46.77
CA LYS A 127 45.74 -1.32 -47.91
C LYS A 127 45.01 -0.43 -48.91
N GLY A 128 44.86 0.87 -48.62
CA GLY A 128 44.09 1.79 -49.47
C GLY A 128 42.57 1.62 -49.39
N TYR A 129 42.06 1.03 -48.31
CA TYR A 129 40.62 1.05 -47.97
C TYR A 129 40.20 2.37 -47.31
N LEU A 130 41.16 3.15 -46.80
CA LEU A 130 40.99 4.50 -46.28
C LEU A 130 42.02 5.45 -46.91
N GLY A 131 41.77 6.76 -46.84
CA GLY A 131 42.61 7.78 -47.43
C GLY A 131 42.07 8.32 -48.75
N GLN A 132 42.97 8.63 -49.69
CA GLN A 132 42.64 9.25 -50.98
C GLN A 132 42.30 8.20 -52.04
N ASN A 133 41.28 8.47 -52.85
CA ASN A 133 40.85 7.66 -54.00
C ASN A 133 40.70 6.17 -53.65
N ILE A 134 39.85 5.86 -52.66
CA ILE A 134 39.63 4.51 -52.14
C ILE A 134 39.25 3.58 -53.30
N LEU A 135 39.97 2.46 -53.42
CA LEU A 135 39.82 1.49 -54.52
C LEU A 135 39.94 2.08 -55.94
N GLY A 136 40.63 3.21 -56.10
CA GLY A 136 40.78 3.91 -57.39
C GLY A 136 39.55 4.72 -57.81
N SER A 137 38.59 4.94 -56.90
CA SER A 137 37.40 5.77 -57.11
C SER A 137 37.66 7.26 -56.81
N ASN A 138 36.65 8.12 -57.04
CA ASN A 138 36.68 9.52 -56.61
C ASN A 138 36.33 9.72 -55.12
N PHE A 139 36.03 8.64 -54.39
CA PHE A 139 35.67 8.71 -52.98
C PHE A 139 36.93 8.68 -52.10
N SER A 140 37.01 9.60 -51.16
CA SER A 140 38.10 9.70 -50.19
C SER A 140 37.53 9.89 -48.79
N LEU A 141 38.10 9.19 -47.81
CA LEU A 141 37.62 9.22 -46.43
C LEU A 141 38.80 9.19 -45.46
N ASN A 142 38.78 10.14 -44.52
CA ASN A 142 39.66 10.13 -43.35
C ASN A 142 38.86 9.81 -42.09
N ILE A 143 39.39 8.93 -41.24
CA ILE A 143 38.75 8.54 -39.99
C ILE A 143 39.67 8.93 -38.83
N TYR A 144 39.13 9.66 -37.87
CA TYR A 144 39.85 10.08 -36.67
C TYR A 144 39.24 9.40 -35.44
N LEU A 145 40.08 8.71 -34.67
CA LEU A 145 39.69 8.08 -33.42
C LEU A 145 39.88 9.09 -32.27
N HIS A 146 38.78 9.49 -31.63
CA HIS A 146 38.78 10.49 -30.57
C HIS A 146 38.34 9.88 -29.24
N ARG A 147 39.17 10.06 -28.20
CA ARG A 147 38.86 9.57 -26.85
C ARG A 147 38.13 10.65 -26.03
N GLY A 148 36.89 10.36 -25.66
CA GLY A 148 36.01 11.21 -24.89
C GLY A 148 36.21 11.15 -23.38
N ALA A 149 35.54 12.05 -22.64
CA ALA A 149 35.62 12.15 -21.17
C ALA A 149 34.77 11.13 -20.40
N ALA A 150 33.97 10.33 -21.10
CA ALA A 150 33.20 9.19 -20.58
C ALA A 150 32.12 9.45 -19.52
N ALA A 151 31.55 10.65 -19.54
CA ALA A 151 30.29 10.90 -18.84
C ALA A 151 29.12 10.26 -19.61
N TYR A 152 28.08 9.77 -18.93
CA TYR A 152 26.91 9.15 -19.58
C TYR A 152 26.26 10.07 -20.62
N ILE A 153 26.23 11.37 -20.34
CA ILE A 153 25.66 12.37 -21.26
C ILE A 153 26.43 12.47 -22.61
N CYS A 154 27.69 12.04 -22.66
CA CYS A 154 28.46 11.99 -23.89
C CYS A 154 27.96 10.89 -24.85
N GLY A 155 27.15 9.94 -24.38
CA GLY A 155 26.43 9.00 -25.23
C GLY A 155 25.23 9.64 -25.97
N GLU A 156 24.76 10.83 -25.55
CA GLU A 156 23.71 11.57 -26.28
C GLU A 156 24.27 12.21 -27.55
N GLU A 157 23.48 12.22 -28.62
CA GLU A 157 23.90 12.67 -29.95
C GLU A 157 24.59 14.04 -30.00
N THR A 158 24.02 15.07 -29.36
CA THR A 158 24.59 16.43 -29.35
C THR A 158 25.56 16.65 -28.21
N GLY A 159 25.41 15.96 -27.08
CA GLY A 159 26.40 15.93 -26.00
C GLY A 159 27.74 15.37 -26.48
N LEU A 160 27.71 14.32 -27.30
CA LEU A 160 28.86 13.75 -27.98
C LEU A 160 29.57 14.76 -28.87
N ILE A 161 28.81 15.49 -29.68
CA ILE A 161 29.33 16.50 -30.60
C ILE A 161 30.04 17.61 -29.82
N GLU A 162 29.43 18.10 -28.73
CA GLU A 162 30.04 19.12 -27.88
C GLU A 162 31.35 18.62 -27.25
N SER A 163 31.39 17.39 -26.76
CA SER A 163 32.64 16.82 -26.21
C SER A 163 33.70 16.63 -27.29
N LEU A 164 33.32 16.19 -28.48
CA LEU A 164 34.23 16.03 -29.62
C LEU A 164 34.85 17.38 -30.04
N GLU A 165 34.08 18.46 -29.93
CA GLU A 165 34.54 19.83 -30.15
C GLU A 165 35.40 20.39 -28.99
N GLY A 166 35.67 19.60 -27.94
CA GLY A 166 36.45 20.00 -26.78
C GLY A 166 35.70 20.88 -25.77
N LYS A 167 34.36 20.93 -25.86
CA LYS A 167 33.51 21.68 -24.93
C LYS A 167 32.96 20.75 -23.85
N ARG A 168 32.27 21.33 -22.87
CA ARG A 168 31.47 20.52 -21.93
C ARG A 168 30.36 19.80 -22.71
N ALA A 169 30.14 18.52 -22.41
CA ALA A 169 29.12 17.69 -23.05
C ALA A 169 27.69 18.10 -22.62
N TRP A 170 27.31 19.33 -22.94
CA TRP A 170 26.01 19.91 -22.71
C TRP A 170 25.19 19.77 -23.97
N PRO A 171 24.19 18.86 -24.01
CA PRO A 171 23.34 18.70 -25.19
C PRO A 171 22.79 20.01 -25.73
N ARG A 172 22.67 20.09 -27.05
CA ARG A 172 22.14 21.25 -27.78
C ARG A 172 20.63 21.14 -27.90
N ILE A 173 19.94 22.26 -27.79
CA ILE A 173 18.50 22.32 -28.08
C ILE A 173 18.26 22.08 -29.58
N LYS A 174 17.33 21.18 -29.91
CA LYS A 174 16.92 20.85 -31.28
C LYS A 174 15.56 21.52 -31.55
N PRO A 175 15.32 22.17 -32.71
CA PRO A 175 16.22 22.42 -33.86
C PRO A 175 17.22 23.58 -33.65
N PRO A 176 18.31 23.69 -34.44
CA PRO A 176 18.64 22.85 -35.61
C PRO A 176 19.12 21.44 -35.23
N PHE A 177 18.76 20.44 -36.06
CA PHE A 177 19.23 19.06 -35.88
C PHE A 177 20.67 18.90 -36.39
N PRO A 178 21.44 17.91 -35.90
CA PRO A 178 22.83 17.68 -36.34
C PRO A 178 23.00 17.47 -37.85
N ALA A 179 21.99 16.92 -38.52
CA ALA A 179 21.99 16.78 -39.99
C ALA A 179 22.05 18.13 -40.74
N VAL A 180 21.69 19.22 -40.08
CA VAL A 180 21.81 20.59 -40.59
C VAL A 180 23.04 21.27 -39.97
N GLU A 181 23.15 21.25 -38.64
CA GLU A 181 24.24 21.89 -37.89
C GLU A 181 24.78 20.97 -36.78
N GLY A 182 25.77 20.15 -37.12
CA GLY A 182 26.42 19.20 -36.21
C GLY A 182 27.82 19.63 -35.80
N VAL A 183 28.80 18.75 -36.01
CA VAL A 183 30.21 18.95 -35.64
C VAL A 183 30.80 20.14 -36.41
N PHE A 184 31.43 21.05 -35.67
CA PHE A 184 31.97 22.32 -36.19
C PHE A 184 30.94 23.13 -37.00
N ARG A 185 29.66 23.01 -36.63
CA ARG A 185 28.51 23.61 -37.32
C ARG A 185 28.37 23.17 -38.79
N LYS A 186 28.81 21.95 -39.11
CA LYS A 186 28.63 21.33 -40.43
C LYS A 186 27.62 20.19 -40.36
N PRO A 187 26.91 19.87 -41.46
CA PRO A 187 26.02 18.73 -41.52
C PRO A 187 26.71 17.45 -41.05
N THR A 188 26.12 16.79 -40.04
CA THR A 188 26.71 15.60 -39.42
C THR A 188 25.67 14.52 -39.18
N VAL A 189 26.02 13.28 -39.53
CA VAL A 189 25.24 12.09 -39.14
C VAL A 189 25.92 11.41 -37.97
N VAL A 190 25.15 11.07 -36.93
CA VAL A 190 25.62 10.29 -35.79
C VAL A 190 24.95 8.91 -35.82
N ASN A 191 25.73 7.83 -35.89
CA ASN A 191 25.22 6.46 -35.78
C ASN A 191 26.01 5.67 -34.73
N ASN A 192 25.37 4.66 -34.16
CA ASN A 192 25.96 3.76 -33.17
C ASN A 192 26.78 2.65 -33.86
N VAL A 193 27.77 2.09 -33.15
CA VAL A 193 28.69 1.03 -33.63
C VAL A 193 27.95 -0.17 -34.24
N GLU A 194 27.04 -0.80 -33.49
CA GLU A 194 26.28 -1.96 -33.95
C GLU A 194 25.41 -1.62 -35.18
N THR A 195 24.90 -0.39 -35.26
CA THR A 195 24.13 0.08 -36.43
C THR A 195 24.99 0.07 -37.69
N ALA A 196 26.22 0.60 -37.61
CA ALA A 196 27.15 0.60 -38.74
C ALA A 196 27.56 -0.82 -39.12
N ALA A 197 27.81 -1.70 -38.15
CA ALA A 197 28.15 -3.09 -38.40
C ALA A 197 27.03 -3.86 -39.16
N CYS A 198 25.75 -3.58 -38.86
CA CYS A 198 24.62 -4.17 -39.58
C CYS A 198 24.57 -3.79 -41.07
N VAL A 199 25.05 -2.60 -41.45
CA VAL A 199 25.04 -2.13 -42.85
C VAL A 199 25.83 -3.08 -43.75
N VAL A 200 26.94 -3.64 -43.26
CA VAL A 200 27.75 -4.62 -44.01
C VAL A 200 26.93 -5.86 -44.37
N HIS A 201 26.09 -6.34 -43.45
CA HIS A 201 25.24 -7.52 -43.71
C HIS A 201 24.11 -7.21 -44.69
N ILE A 202 23.48 -6.03 -44.56
CA ILE A 202 22.41 -5.59 -45.47
C ILE A 202 22.94 -5.49 -46.90
N ILE A 203 24.10 -4.86 -47.10
CA ILE A 203 24.68 -4.73 -48.43
C ILE A 203 25.20 -6.07 -48.98
N ASN A 204 25.60 -7.03 -48.15
CA ASN A 204 26.02 -8.33 -48.67
C ASN A 204 24.85 -9.29 -48.99
N ARG A 205 23.73 -9.18 -48.25
CA ARG A 205 22.66 -10.19 -48.25
C ARG A 205 21.29 -9.66 -48.67
N GLY A 206 21.14 -8.33 -48.79
CA GLY A 206 19.91 -7.64 -49.19
C GLY A 206 18.95 -7.34 -48.03
N ALA A 207 18.01 -6.42 -48.30
CA ALA A 207 17.00 -5.98 -47.35
C ALA A 207 16.02 -7.10 -46.93
N ASP A 208 15.66 -8.00 -47.84
CA ASP A 208 14.74 -9.11 -47.56
C ASP A 208 15.33 -10.12 -46.60
N TRP A 209 16.64 -10.40 -46.72
CA TRP A 209 17.35 -11.23 -45.75
C TRP A 209 17.29 -10.60 -44.35
N PHE A 210 17.51 -9.29 -44.24
CA PHE A 210 17.46 -8.59 -42.96
C PHE A 210 16.05 -8.64 -42.33
N LYS A 211 15.00 -8.45 -43.14
CA LYS A 211 13.58 -8.53 -42.72
C LYS A 211 13.08 -9.95 -42.45
N SER A 212 13.79 -10.97 -42.89
CA SER A 212 13.46 -12.37 -42.58
C SER A 212 13.65 -12.73 -41.09
N MET A 213 14.31 -11.86 -40.33
CA MET A 213 14.55 -12.01 -38.90
C MET A 213 13.90 -10.85 -38.14
N GLY A 214 13.32 -11.14 -36.97
CA GLY A 214 12.75 -10.12 -36.09
C GLY A 214 11.23 -10.22 -35.93
N VAL A 215 10.62 -9.12 -35.49
CA VAL A 215 9.18 -8.99 -35.27
C VAL A 215 8.59 -8.10 -36.37
N PRO A 216 7.58 -8.57 -37.13
CA PRO A 216 6.90 -7.75 -38.12
C PRO A 216 6.13 -6.61 -37.46
N SER A 217 5.82 -5.56 -38.25
CA SER A 217 4.99 -4.46 -37.79
C SER A 217 3.63 -4.94 -37.29
N ASP A 218 3.18 -4.42 -36.15
CA ASP A 218 1.85 -4.67 -35.62
C ASP A 218 0.76 -4.11 -36.57
N PRO A 219 -0.14 -4.94 -37.13
CA PRO A 219 -1.17 -4.49 -38.06
C PRO A 219 -2.19 -3.53 -37.42
N ASP A 220 -2.34 -3.57 -36.09
CA ASP A 220 -3.28 -2.74 -35.35
C ASP A 220 -2.64 -1.42 -34.88
N ASN A 221 -1.33 -1.26 -35.03
CA ASN A 221 -0.60 -0.04 -34.70
C ASN A 221 0.15 0.52 -35.93
N PRO A 222 -0.43 1.46 -36.69
CA PRO A 222 0.19 2.03 -37.89
C PRO A 222 1.47 2.85 -37.59
N ARG A 223 1.82 3.06 -36.32
CA ARG A 223 3.09 3.70 -35.92
C ARG A 223 4.20 2.69 -35.62
N ASP A 224 3.88 1.40 -35.56
CA ASP A 224 4.89 0.36 -35.40
C ASP A 224 5.50 0.01 -36.77
N ALA A 225 6.76 0.36 -36.95
CA ALA A 225 7.49 0.03 -38.18
C ALA A 225 7.96 -1.44 -38.20
N GLY A 226 7.77 -2.20 -37.13
CA GLY A 226 8.40 -3.49 -36.92
C GLY A 226 9.86 -3.35 -36.47
N SER A 227 10.44 -4.49 -36.10
CA SER A 227 11.75 -4.60 -35.48
C SER A 227 12.52 -5.75 -36.13
N TYR A 228 13.40 -5.45 -37.08
CA TYR A 228 14.05 -6.47 -37.93
C TYR A 228 15.55 -6.67 -37.68
N GLY A 229 16.07 -7.82 -38.09
CA GLY A 229 17.48 -8.18 -38.06
C GLY A 229 18.02 -8.64 -36.70
N PRO A 230 19.31 -9.00 -36.65
CA PRO A 230 19.97 -9.42 -35.42
C PRO A 230 20.17 -8.24 -34.45
N LYS A 231 20.22 -8.55 -33.16
CA LYS A 231 20.58 -7.64 -32.08
C LYS A 231 21.54 -8.35 -31.12
N LEU A 232 22.52 -7.61 -30.63
CA LEU A 232 23.36 -8.03 -29.52
C LEU A 232 22.69 -7.71 -28.18
N TYR A 233 22.35 -8.74 -27.41
CA TYR A 233 21.77 -8.62 -26.06
C TYR A 233 22.86 -8.81 -25.01
N CYS A 234 23.01 -7.83 -24.13
CA CYS A 234 23.95 -7.91 -23.01
C CYS A 234 23.22 -8.50 -21.80
N LEU A 235 23.41 -9.79 -21.52
CA LEU A 235 22.79 -10.47 -20.39
C LEU A 235 23.71 -10.46 -19.16
N SER A 236 23.24 -9.91 -18.05
CA SER A 236 23.98 -9.80 -16.79
C SER A 236 23.06 -9.85 -15.56
N GLY A 237 23.64 -9.69 -14.36
CA GLY A 237 22.92 -9.81 -13.09
C GLY A 237 22.90 -11.24 -12.55
N HIS A 238 21.78 -11.66 -11.96
CA HIS A 238 21.61 -12.97 -11.31
C HIS A 238 21.30 -14.10 -12.32
N VAL A 239 22.21 -14.35 -13.26
CA VAL A 239 22.17 -15.48 -14.22
C VAL A 239 23.41 -16.35 -14.09
N ASN A 240 23.34 -17.63 -14.48
CA ASN A 240 24.49 -18.54 -14.39
C ASN A 240 25.56 -18.28 -15.46
N LYS A 241 25.17 -17.77 -16.63
CA LYS A 241 26.05 -17.50 -17.78
C LYS A 241 25.83 -16.09 -18.32
N PRO A 242 26.35 -15.04 -17.66
CA PRO A 242 26.32 -13.69 -18.21
C PRO A 242 27.18 -13.61 -19.48
N GLY A 243 26.77 -12.78 -20.44
CA GLY A 243 27.46 -12.67 -21.73
C GLY A 243 26.73 -11.76 -22.73
N CYS A 244 27.34 -11.56 -23.88
CA CYS A 244 26.71 -10.88 -25.01
C CYS A 244 26.29 -11.91 -26.05
N TYR A 245 25.00 -11.97 -26.35
CA TYR A 245 24.41 -12.97 -27.25
C TYR A 245 23.82 -12.29 -28.49
N GLU A 246 24.15 -12.80 -29.67
CA GLU A 246 23.56 -12.36 -30.92
C GLU A 246 22.32 -13.21 -31.23
N VAL A 247 21.15 -12.59 -31.21
CA VAL A 247 19.88 -13.25 -31.53
C VAL A 247 18.96 -12.30 -32.32
N PRO A 248 17.96 -12.83 -33.05
CA PRO A 248 16.96 -11.99 -33.70
C PRO A 248 16.20 -11.12 -32.67
N LEU A 249 15.80 -9.92 -33.07
CA LEU A 249 14.88 -9.10 -32.28
C LEU A 249 13.58 -9.84 -31.98
N GLY A 250 13.05 -9.67 -30.76
CA GLY A 250 11.79 -10.30 -30.34
C GLY A 250 11.94 -11.57 -29.50
N ILE A 251 13.17 -11.99 -29.19
CA ILE A 251 13.41 -12.99 -28.14
C ILE A 251 12.78 -12.50 -26.81
N THR A 252 12.28 -13.41 -25.98
CA THR A 252 11.73 -13.01 -24.68
C THR A 252 12.81 -12.95 -23.60
N THR A 253 12.53 -12.23 -22.50
CA THR A 253 13.44 -12.21 -21.34
C THR A 253 13.60 -13.61 -20.76
N ARG A 254 12.50 -14.39 -20.73
CA ARG A 254 12.52 -15.79 -20.27
C ARG A 254 13.44 -16.67 -21.11
N GLN A 255 13.33 -16.59 -22.44
CA GLN A 255 14.20 -17.33 -23.36
C GLN A 255 15.68 -16.94 -23.20
N LEU A 256 15.98 -15.65 -23.06
CA LEU A 256 17.36 -15.22 -22.80
C LEU A 256 17.92 -15.80 -21.50
N ILE A 257 17.12 -15.86 -20.43
CA ILE A 257 17.55 -16.42 -19.14
C ILE A 257 17.74 -17.93 -19.24
N GLU A 258 16.77 -18.65 -19.81
CA GLU A 258 16.74 -20.11 -19.82
C GLU A 258 17.69 -20.71 -20.86
N ASP A 259 17.59 -20.27 -22.12
CA ASP A 259 18.31 -20.87 -23.25
C ASP A 259 19.79 -20.43 -23.30
N TYR A 260 20.07 -19.17 -22.95
CA TYR A 260 21.42 -18.58 -23.05
C TYR A 260 22.06 -18.36 -21.68
N GLY A 261 21.31 -17.80 -20.73
CA GLY A 261 21.77 -17.47 -19.38
C GLY A 261 21.96 -18.68 -18.45
N GLY A 262 21.49 -19.87 -18.85
CA GLY A 262 21.58 -21.10 -18.05
C GLY A 262 20.73 -21.06 -16.78
N GLY A 263 19.65 -20.28 -16.79
CA GLY A 263 18.75 -20.07 -15.65
C GLY A 263 19.24 -19.01 -14.66
N VAL A 264 18.37 -18.72 -13.68
CA VAL A 264 18.65 -17.78 -12.59
C VAL A 264 19.73 -18.35 -11.68
N TRP A 265 20.61 -17.45 -11.21
CA TRP A 265 21.72 -17.80 -10.34
C TRP A 265 21.26 -18.60 -9.11
N LYS A 266 21.97 -19.68 -8.80
CA LYS A 266 21.69 -20.61 -7.67
C LYS A 266 20.30 -21.28 -7.69
N GLY A 267 19.62 -21.32 -8.83
CA GLY A 267 18.29 -21.95 -8.95
C GLY A 267 17.18 -21.20 -8.20
N ARG A 268 17.39 -19.91 -7.93
CA ARG A 268 16.40 -19.02 -7.30
C ARG A 268 15.33 -18.58 -8.30
N LYS A 269 14.30 -17.89 -7.81
CA LYS A 269 13.29 -17.27 -8.68
C LYS A 269 13.73 -15.88 -9.14
N ALA A 270 13.39 -15.54 -10.38
CA ALA A 270 13.51 -14.18 -10.87
C ALA A 270 12.41 -13.30 -10.27
N LYS A 271 12.76 -12.07 -9.91
CA LYS A 271 11.83 -11.06 -9.37
C LYS A 271 11.55 -9.95 -10.38
N ALA A 272 12.61 -9.48 -11.03
CA ALA A 272 12.54 -8.36 -11.95
C ALA A 272 13.66 -8.46 -13.00
N ALA A 273 13.47 -7.83 -14.15
CA ALA A 273 14.52 -7.65 -15.14
C ALA A 273 14.47 -6.26 -15.75
N ILE A 274 15.63 -5.70 -16.02
CA ILE A 274 15.77 -4.52 -16.88
C ILE A 274 15.81 -5.05 -18.32
N PRO A 275 14.95 -4.60 -19.25
CA PRO A 275 14.93 -5.12 -20.62
C PRO A 275 16.02 -4.52 -21.52
N GLY A 276 16.55 -3.34 -21.17
CA GLY A 276 17.13 -2.45 -22.17
C GLY A 276 18.10 -1.38 -21.71
N GLY A 277 18.61 -1.49 -20.48
CA GLY A 277 19.23 -0.39 -19.73
C GLY A 277 18.28 0.19 -18.69
N ILE A 278 18.82 0.71 -17.59
CA ILE A 278 18.02 1.20 -16.45
C ILE A 278 17.10 2.35 -16.87
N SER A 279 17.48 3.14 -17.87
CA SER A 279 16.64 4.21 -18.43
C SER A 279 15.33 3.71 -19.06
N MET A 280 15.23 2.42 -19.37
CA MET A 280 14.04 1.84 -19.99
C MET A 280 12.98 1.41 -18.98
N GLY A 281 13.33 1.24 -17.71
CA GLY A 281 12.42 0.75 -16.68
C GLY A 281 12.61 -0.73 -16.35
N LEU A 282 11.55 -1.35 -15.81
CA LEU A 282 11.60 -2.68 -15.20
C LEU A 282 10.43 -3.56 -15.66
N LEU A 283 10.74 -4.81 -15.97
CA LEU A 283 9.79 -5.90 -16.12
C LEU A 283 9.67 -6.69 -14.82
N SER A 284 8.45 -7.04 -14.42
CA SER A 284 8.19 -8.06 -13.40
C SER A 284 8.18 -9.46 -14.03
N GLU A 285 8.30 -10.51 -13.21
CA GLU A 285 8.44 -11.90 -13.69
C GLU A 285 7.29 -12.34 -14.62
N ASP A 286 6.06 -11.89 -14.34
CA ASP A 286 4.86 -12.14 -15.14
C ASP A 286 4.90 -11.51 -16.54
N GLU A 287 5.81 -10.57 -16.77
CA GLU A 287 5.98 -9.85 -18.05
C GLU A 287 7.15 -10.38 -18.89
N PHE A 288 7.89 -11.40 -18.42
CA PHE A 288 9.12 -11.87 -19.07
C PHE A 288 8.91 -12.52 -20.45
N ASP A 289 7.68 -12.90 -20.76
CA ASP A 289 7.28 -13.51 -22.03
C ASP A 289 6.97 -12.47 -23.13
N LEU A 290 7.10 -11.17 -22.82
CA LEU A 290 7.01 -10.13 -23.83
C LEU A 290 8.19 -10.19 -24.80
N PRO A 291 7.97 -9.97 -26.11
CA PRO A 291 9.05 -9.88 -27.08
C PRO A 291 9.96 -8.70 -26.75
N LEU A 292 11.27 -8.92 -26.65
CA LEU A 292 12.25 -7.85 -26.51
C LEU A 292 12.59 -7.25 -27.86
N ASP A 293 11.64 -6.51 -28.41
CA ASP A 293 11.80 -5.70 -29.62
C ASP A 293 11.56 -4.22 -29.29
N PHE A 294 11.65 -3.30 -30.25
CA PHE A 294 11.53 -1.88 -29.94
C PHE A 294 10.14 -1.44 -29.45
N ALA A 295 9.10 -2.26 -29.64
CA ALA A 295 7.73 -1.96 -29.22
C ALA A 295 7.29 -2.75 -27.96
N GLY A 296 7.78 -3.98 -27.80
CA GLY A 296 7.32 -4.95 -26.80
C GLY A 296 7.39 -4.47 -25.36
N PRO A 297 8.55 -3.98 -24.85
CA PRO A 297 8.65 -3.47 -23.48
C PRO A 297 7.66 -2.32 -23.18
N GLY A 298 7.29 -1.53 -24.20
CA GLY A 298 6.27 -0.48 -24.06
C GLY A 298 4.91 -1.01 -23.60
N LYS A 299 4.58 -2.27 -23.93
CA LYS A 299 3.33 -2.94 -23.52
C LYS A 299 3.30 -3.24 -22.01
N ALA A 300 4.47 -3.36 -21.35
CA ALA A 300 4.62 -3.51 -19.89
C ALA A 300 4.83 -2.17 -19.15
N GLY A 301 4.57 -1.04 -19.82
CA GLY A 301 4.78 0.29 -19.23
C GLY A 301 6.25 0.67 -19.05
N CYS A 302 7.17 0.01 -19.77
CA CYS A 302 8.56 0.45 -19.91
C CYS A 302 8.68 1.52 -21.01
N LEU A 303 9.82 2.21 -21.11
CA LEU A 303 10.05 3.24 -22.13
C LEU A 303 10.32 2.61 -23.51
N GLY A 304 10.98 1.46 -23.53
CA GLY A 304 11.32 0.73 -24.76
C GLY A 304 12.41 -0.32 -24.54
N LEU A 305 13.03 -0.79 -25.62
CA LEU A 305 14.12 -1.76 -25.58
C LEU A 305 15.48 -1.14 -25.25
N GLY A 306 15.67 0.16 -25.46
CA GLY A 306 16.95 0.81 -25.26
C GLY A 306 18.11 0.10 -25.98
N THR A 307 19.21 -0.13 -25.27
CA THR A 307 20.44 -0.75 -25.82
C THR A 307 20.38 -2.28 -25.83
N ALA A 308 19.29 -2.89 -25.36
CA ALA A 308 19.15 -4.32 -25.08
C ALA A 308 20.13 -4.85 -24.01
N ALA A 309 20.43 -4.01 -23.01
CA ALA A 309 21.13 -4.40 -21.80
C ALA A 309 20.16 -5.04 -20.79
N VAL A 310 20.15 -6.37 -20.77
CA VAL A 310 19.28 -7.17 -19.90
C VAL A 310 19.98 -7.46 -18.58
N VAL A 311 19.44 -6.95 -17.48
CA VAL A 311 19.96 -7.18 -16.13
C VAL A 311 18.91 -7.89 -15.29
N VAL A 312 19.20 -9.11 -14.84
CA VAL A 312 18.25 -9.96 -14.11
C VAL A 312 18.43 -9.82 -12.60
N MET A 313 17.33 -9.68 -11.87
CA MET A 313 17.28 -9.58 -10.42
C MET A 313 16.50 -10.75 -9.83
N ASP A 314 17.08 -11.42 -8.83
CA ASP A 314 16.44 -12.54 -8.13
C ASP A 314 15.54 -12.05 -6.97
N GLU A 315 14.81 -12.98 -6.37
CA GLU A 315 13.91 -12.73 -5.23
C GLU A 315 14.59 -12.10 -3.99
N THR A 316 15.92 -12.13 -3.90
CA THR A 316 16.67 -11.53 -2.77
C THR A 316 16.99 -10.05 -2.97
N THR A 317 16.68 -9.48 -4.13
CA THR A 317 17.00 -8.08 -4.45
C THR A 317 15.97 -7.13 -3.81
N SER A 318 16.44 -6.16 -3.03
CA SER A 318 15.59 -5.08 -2.48
C SER A 318 15.29 -4.03 -3.55
N MET A 319 14.01 -3.76 -3.80
CA MET A 319 13.59 -2.74 -4.77
C MET A 319 13.84 -1.32 -4.26
N VAL A 320 13.91 -1.12 -2.94
CA VAL A 320 14.28 0.15 -2.31
C VAL A 320 15.74 0.51 -2.62
N GLU A 321 16.66 -0.44 -2.44
CA GLU A 321 18.08 -0.25 -2.75
C GLU A 321 18.34 -0.12 -4.25
N PHE A 322 17.63 -0.93 -5.06
CA PHE A 322 17.68 -0.80 -6.52
C PHE A 322 17.30 0.61 -6.98
N LEU A 323 16.16 1.11 -6.50
CA LEU A 323 15.65 2.42 -6.92
C LEU A 323 16.58 3.54 -6.43
N HIS A 324 17.10 3.45 -5.20
CA HIS A 324 18.11 4.38 -4.69
C HIS A 324 19.36 4.44 -5.57
N ASN A 325 19.92 3.27 -5.92
CA ASN A 325 21.10 3.20 -6.76
C ASN A 325 20.86 3.77 -8.17
N SER A 326 19.69 3.49 -8.73
CA SER A 326 19.26 4.01 -10.04
C SER A 326 19.12 5.54 -10.03
N CYS A 327 18.41 6.10 -9.04
CA CYS A 327 18.27 7.54 -8.90
C CYS A 327 19.62 8.23 -8.64
N ARG A 328 20.50 7.61 -7.84
CA ARG A 328 21.85 8.13 -7.57
C ARG A 328 22.70 8.19 -8.84
N PHE A 329 22.58 7.20 -9.72
CA PHE A 329 23.24 7.22 -11.03
C PHE A 329 22.76 8.41 -11.88
N PHE A 330 21.45 8.57 -12.07
CA PHE A 330 20.93 9.67 -12.90
C PHE A 330 21.20 11.06 -12.31
N ASP A 331 21.23 11.18 -11.00
CA ASP A 331 21.62 12.43 -10.32
C ASP A 331 23.09 12.79 -10.58
N HIS A 332 23.98 11.80 -10.52
CA HIS A 332 25.40 11.97 -10.81
C HIS A 332 25.66 12.28 -12.29
N GLU A 333 24.94 11.62 -13.20
CA GLU A 333 25.10 11.74 -14.64
C GLU A 333 24.33 12.91 -15.26
N SER A 334 23.56 13.64 -14.46
CA SER A 334 22.83 14.83 -14.91
C SER A 334 23.80 15.94 -15.29
N CYS A 335 23.65 16.44 -16.52
CA CYS A 335 24.43 17.60 -16.97
C CYS A 335 24.01 18.94 -16.32
N GLY A 336 22.89 18.95 -15.59
CA GLY A 336 22.39 20.10 -14.83
C GLY A 336 21.75 21.24 -15.63
N GLN A 337 21.59 21.11 -16.96
CA GLN A 337 21.04 22.18 -17.80
C GLN A 337 19.54 22.43 -17.59
N CYS A 338 18.74 21.36 -17.48
CA CYS A 338 17.28 21.46 -17.43
C CYS A 338 16.79 21.31 -15.99
N THR A 339 15.90 22.20 -15.55
CA THR A 339 15.31 22.15 -14.20
C THR A 339 14.65 20.81 -13.86
N PRO A 340 13.84 20.17 -14.75
CA PRO A 340 13.18 18.91 -14.42
C PRO A 340 14.18 17.83 -14.00
N CYS A 341 15.25 17.64 -14.77
CA CYS A 341 16.28 16.67 -14.42
C CYS A 341 17.14 17.12 -13.24
N ARG A 342 17.65 18.37 -13.24
CA ARG A 342 18.55 18.89 -12.20
C ARG A 342 17.94 18.83 -10.80
N GLU A 343 16.70 19.27 -10.66
CA GLU A 343 16.02 19.27 -9.37
C GLU A 343 15.40 17.89 -9.09
N GLY A 344 14.75 17.29 -10.09
CA GLY A 344 13.98 16.08 -9.90
C GLY A 344 14.81 14.86 -9.49
N THR A 345 15.99 14.67 -10.08
CA THR A 345 16.89 13.55 -9.68
C THR A 345 17.39 13.74 -8.25
N SER A 346 17.79 14.98 -7.90
CA SER A 346 18.31 15.33 -6.57
C SER A 346 17.26 15.16 -5.48
N TRP A 347 16.01 15.59 -5.74
CA TRP A 347 14.89 15.36 -4.82
C TRP A 347 14.57 13.87 -4.67
N SER A 348 14.63 13.11 -5.75
CA SER A 348 14.41 11.66 -5.73
C SER A 348 15.44 10.95 -4.85
N VAL A 349 16.73 11.27 -5.01
CA VAL A 349 17.82 10.74 -4.18
C VAL A 349 17.66 11.15 -2.72
N THR A 350 17.28 12.40 -2.46
CA THR A 350 17.06 12.92 -1.10
C THR A 350 15.94 12.17 -0.37
N MET A 351 14.81 11.95 -1.04
CA MET A 351 13.69 11.18 -0.47
C MET A 351 14.06 9.72 -0.24
N LEU A 352 14.75 9.08 -1.18
CA LEU A 352 15.20 7.70 -1.03
C LEU A 352 16.26 7.55 0.07
N ASN A 353 17.17 8.52 0.24
CA ASN A 353 18.08 8.56 1.39
C ASN A 353 17.32 8.64 2.72
N ARG A 354 16.25 9.45 2.78
CA ARG A 354 15.39 9.55 3.97
C ARG A 354 14.68 8.23 4.26
N ILE A 355 14.11 7.58 3.24
CA ILE A 355 13.47 6.26 3.37
C ILE A 355 14.48 5.26 3.92
N ARG A 356 15.66 5.14 3.30
CA ARG A 356 16.74 4.23 3.74
C ARG A 356 17.20 4.48 5.16
N ALA A 357 17.23 5.74 5.60
CA ALA A 357 17.60 6.12 6.96
C ALA A 357 16.52 5.82 8.03
N GLY A 358 15.44 5.11 7.68
CA GLY A 358 14.34 4.77 8.58
C GLY A 358 13.46 5.97 8.97
N LYS A 359 13.47 7.03 8.15
CA LYS A 359 12.68 8.25 8.36
C LYS A 359 11.68 8.48 7.23
N GLY A 360 11.40 7.45 6.44
CA GLY A 360 10.47 7.52 5.31
C GLY A 360 9.04 7.81 5.74
N ARG A 361 8.28 8.45 4.86
CA ARG A 361 6.84 8.71 5.02
C ARG A 361 6.10 8.10 3.83
N LEU A 362 4.85 7.65 4.01
CA LEU A 362 4.09 7.08 2.89
C LEU A 362 3.91 8.08 1.73
N LYS A 363 3.70 9.37 2.08
CA LYS A 363 3.65 10.49 1.12
C LYS A 363 4.92 10.63 0.28
N ASP A 364 6.07 10.13 0.74
CA ASP A 364 7.30 10.18 -0.05
C ASP A 364 7.20 9.31 -1.31
N LEU A 365 6.43 8.21 -1.26
CA LEU A 365 6.17 7.37 -2.44
C LEU A 365 5.30 8.08 -3.47
N ASP A 366 4.29 8.82 -3.01
CA ASP A 366 3.44 9.62 -3.88
C ASP A 366 4.19 10.79 -4.50
N LEU A 367 5.04 11.47 -3.71
CA LEU A 367 5.91 12.53 -4.20
C LEU A 367 6.95 12.00 -5.19
N LEU A 368 7.54 10.82 -4.95
CA LEU A 368 8.43 10.17 -5.91
C LEU A 368 7.70 9.87 -7.22
N LEU A 369 6.47 9.35 -7.18
CA LEU A 369 5.67 9.13 -8.38
C LEU A 369 5.32 10.43 -9.11
N GLU A 370 4.93 11.48 -8.38
CA GLU A 370 4.68 12.81 -8.95
C GLU A 370 5.92 13.35 -9.67
N ILE A 371 7.10 13.21 -9.05
CA ILE A 371 8.37 13.55 -9.67
C ILE A 371 8.60 12.70 -10.92
N GLY A 372 8.42 11.38 -10.84
CA GLY A 372 8.54 10.48 -11.99
C GLY A 372 7.65 10.92 -13.16
N ASP A 373 6.40 11.29 -12.89
CA ASP A 373 5.45 11.73 -13.90
C ASP A 373 5.75 13.14 -14.46
N THR A 374 6.56 13.96 -13.77
CA THR A 374 6.86 15.35 -14.17
C THR A 374 8.28 15.60 -14.69
N ILE A 375 9.27 14.74 -14.40
CA ILE A 375 10.66 14.92 -14.91
C ILE A 375 10.76 14.71 -16.44
N GLY A 376 9.87 13.92 -17.04
CA GLY A 376 9.98 13.40 -18.41
C GLY A 376 10.16 14.44 -19.53
N ILE A 377 10.34 13.98 -20.77
CA ILE A 377 10.54 14.90 -21.91
C ILE A 377 9.28 15.75 -22.10
N ILE A 378 9.37 17.04 -21.73
CA ILE A 378 8.29 18.01 -21.88
C ILE A 378 8.76 19.10 -22.86
N PRO A 379 8.06 19.30 -23.99
CA PRO A 379 8.41 20.32 -24.98
C PRO A 379 8.61 21.70 -24.32
N GLY A 380 9.78 22.29 -24.56
CA GLY A 380 10.14 23.60 -24.02
C GLY A 380 10.77 23.62 -22.61
N THR A 381 10.92 22.46 -21.95
CA THR A 381 11.52 22.40 -20.60
C THR A 381 12.73 21.46 -20.48
N THR A 382 12.86 20.48 -21.38
CA THR A 382 13.95 19.49 -21.42
C THR A 382 14.67 19.51 -22.76
N ILE A 383 15.99 19.31 -22.75
CA ILE A 383 16.84 19.34 -23.94
C ILE A 383 17.13 17.93 -24.49
N CYS A 384 17.28 16.94 -23.61
CA CYS A 384 17.69 15.58 -23.98
C CYS A 384 16.83 14.52 -23.28
N GLY A 385 16.97 13.26 -23.72
CA GLY A 385 16.17 12.14 -23.22
C GLY A 385 16.59 11.57 -21.86
N LEU A 386 17.65 12.09 -21.22
CA LEU A 386 18.05 11.64 -19.88
C LEU A 386 16.92 11.84 -18.86
N SER A 387 16.14 12.91 -19.01
CA SER A 387 15.03 13.20 -18.10
C SER A 387 13.93 12.12 -18.16
N ASP A 388 13.61 11.61 -19.35
CA ASP A 388 12.73 10.44 -19.50
C ASP A 388 13.36 9.20 -18.87
N GLY A 389 14.64 8.94 -19.16
CA GLY A 389 15.35 7.79 -18.61
C GLY A 389 15.38 7.76 -17.08
N ALA A 390 15.55 8.93 -16.44
CA ALA A 390 15.56 9.05 -14.98
C ALA A 390 14.19 8.81 -14.33
N ALA A 391 13.11 9.03 -15.07
CA ALA A 391 11.74 8.92 -14.56
C ALA A 391 11.23 7.47 -14.51
N TRP A 392 11.64 6.61 -15.44
CA TRP A 392 11.07 5.26 -15.59
C TRP A 392 11.43 4.26 -14.49
N PRO A 393 12.66 4.23 -13.94
CA PRO A 393 12.97 3.45 -12.75
C PRO A 393 12.03 3.79 -11.60
N ILE A 394 11.74 5.07 -11.36
CA ILE A 394 10.84 5.54 -10.30
C ILE A 394 9.42 5.04 -10.55
N LYS A 395 8.89 5.28 -11.76
CA LYS A 395 7.54 4.87 -12.16
C LYS A 395 7.33 3.37 -12.01
N ASN A 396 8.23 2.55 -12.56
CA ASN A 396 8.03 1.11 -12.55
C ASN A 396 8.32 0.51 -11.18
N ALA A 397 9.40 0.91 -10.49
CA ALA A 397 9.74 0.35 -9.19
C ALA A 397 8.61 0.57 -8.18
N ILE A 398 8.07 1.80 -8.10
CA ILE A 398 7.01 2.12 -7.15
C ILE A 398 5.66 1.53 -7.58
N ARG A 399 5.29 1.56 -8.88
CA ARG A 399 3.99 1.01 -9.31
C ARG A 399 3.90 -0.51 -9.20
N LYS A 400 5.00 -1.22 -9.47
CA LYS A 400 5.02 -2.69 -9.51
C LYS A 400 5.34 -3.33 -8.15
N TRP A 401 6.12 -2.65 -7.30
CA TRP A 401 6.52 -3.17 -5.97
C TRP A 401 6.13 -2.24 -4.83
N ARG A 402 5.02 -1.49 -4.95
CA ARG A 402 4.60 -0.49 -3.95
C ARG A 402 4.57 -1.04 -2.53
N ASP A 403 4.01 -2.24 -2.37
CA ASP A 403 3.84 -2.90 -1.07
C ASP A 403 5.19 -3.08 -0.36
N GLU A 404 6.25 -3.43 -1.08
CA GLU A 404 7.60 -3.57 -0.51
C GLU A 404 8.15 -2.25 0.04
N PHE A 405 7.87 -1.12 -0.64
CA PHE A 405 8.24 0.20 -0.15
C PHE A 405 7.42 0.61 1.07
N GLU A 406 6.11 0.36 1.05
CA GLU A 406 5.23 0.68 2.17
C GLU A 406 5.58 -0.12 3.41
N ASP A 407 5.83 -1.41 3.26
CA ASP A 407 6.23 -2.31 4.35
C ASP A 407 7.58 -1.90 4.92
N TYR A 408 8.56 -1.58 4.07
CA TYR A 408 9.85 -1.06 4.52
C TYR A 408 9.67 0.22 5.36
N ILE A 409 8.81 1.15 4.92
CA ILE A 409 8.54 2.40 5.66
C ILE A 409 7.81 2.12 6.98
N LYS A 410 6.78 1.26 6.99
CA LYS A 410 6.00 0.90 8.19
C LYS A 410 6.89 0.23 9.24
N GLN A 411 7.81 -0.65 8.81
CA GLN A 411 8.74 -1.35 9.70
C GLN A 411 9.82 -0.41 10.26
N THR A 412 10.37 0.48 9.44
CA THR A 412 11.51 1.33 9.84
C THR A 412 11.08 2.63 10.54
N ASN A 413 9.86 3.12 10.30
CA ASN A 413 9.31 4.32 10.91
C ASN A 413 7.86 4.13 11.42
N PRO A 414 7.61 3.19 12.36
CA PRO A 414 6.26 2.85 12.82
C PRO A 414 5.50 4.02 13.49
N THR A 415 6.22 5.01 14.02
CA THR A 415 5.65 6.11 14.82
C THR A 415 5.48 7.45 14.06
N GLY A 416 6.01 7.56 12.84
CA GLY A 416 6.21 8.85 12.16
C GLY A 416 6.01 8.86 10.65
N TYR A 417 5.36 7.84 10.07
CA TYR A 417 5.20 7.73 8.61
C TYR A 417 4.10 8.65 8.02
N MET A 418 3.29 9.31 8.86
CA MET A 418 2.29 10.31 8.44
C MET A 418 2.74 11.72 8.87
N GLU A 419 2.54 12.73 8.00
CA GLU A 419 2.69 14.15 8.40
C GLU A 419 1.72 14.43 9.56
N THR A 420 2.24 14.61 10.77
CA THR A 420 1.39 14.83 11.94
C THR A 420 0.99 16.29 12.07
N GLU A 421 -0.29 16.54 12.33
CA GLU A 421 -0.79 17.87 12.64
C GLU A 421 -0.23 18.35 14.00
N PRO A 422 -0.02 19.65 14.19
CA PRO A 422 0.46 20.24 15.44
C PRO A 422 -0.37 19.90 16.66
N VAL A 423 -1.67 19.61 16.50
CA VAL A 423 -2.53 19.11 17.59
C VAL A 423 -1.99 17.78 18.12
N GLU A 424 -1.60 16.87 17.23
CA GLU A 424 -1.00 15.58 17.60
C GLU A 424 0.45 15.74 18.06
N VAL A 425 1.22 16.65 17.47
CA VAL A 425 2.58 16.97 17.94
C VAL A 425 2.55 17.53 19.37
N ALA A 426 1.65 18.46 19.65
CA ALA A 426 1.46 19.01 20.99
C ALA A 426 1.06 17.91 21.97
N ARG A 427 0.11 17.04 21.59
CA ARG A 427 -0.31 15.89 22.41
C ARG A 427 0.86 14.97 22.76
N ARG A 428 1.71 14.65 21.77
CA ARG A 428 2.93 13.85 21.96
C ARG A 428 3.94 14.54 22.87
N ALA A 429 3.98 15.88 22.88
CA ALA A 429 4.78 16.68 23.79
C ALA A 429 4.13 16.91 25.17
N GLY A 430 2.97 16.29 25.44
CA GLY A 430 2.23 16.45 26.70
C GLY A 430 1.47 17.78 26.83
N ALA A 431 1.27 18.51 25.73
CA ALA A 431 0.48 19.73 25.69
C ALA A 431 -0.86 19.50 25.00
N ASP A 432 -1.95 19.94 25.62
CA ASP A 432 -3.27 19.90 25.00
C ASP A 432 -3.58 21.20 24.23
N VAL A 433 -4.22 21.06 23.07
CA VAL A 433 -4.64 22.18 22.22
C VAL A 433 -6.15 22.07 22.00
N PRO A 434 -6.96 22.97 22.58
CA PRO A 434 -8.43 22.83 22.56
C PRO A 434 -8.98 23.00 21.14
N HIS A 435 -9.98 22.18 20.79
CA HIS A 435 -10.53 22.14 19.44
C HIS A 435 -11.97 21.60 19.40
N TYR A 436 -12.83 22.24 18.59
CA TYR A 436 -14.22 21.78 18.36
C TYR A 436 -14.44 21.11 17.00
N CYS A 437 -13.80 21.60 15.93
CA CYS A 437 -14.04 21.08 14.58
C CYS A 437 -13.07 19.96 14.19
N TRP A 438 -11.86 19.93 14.74
CA TRP A 438 -10.87 18.91 14.39
C TRP A 438 -11.24 17.56 15.01
N HIS A 439 -11.04 16.47 14.27
CA HIS A 439 -11.18 15.09 14.75
C HIS A 439 -10.22 14.24 13.90
N LYS A 440 -9.51 13.29 14.50
CA LYS A 440 -8.47 12.49 13.82
C LYS A 440 -8.98 11.75 12.57
N GLY A 441 -10.19 11.23 12.64
CA GLY A 441 -10.83 10.49 11.55
C GLY A 441 -11.60 11.33 10.53
N LEU A 442 -11.46 12.66 10.51
CA LEU A 442 -12.19 13.55 9.57
C LEU A 442 -11.26 14.58 8.93
N THR A 443 -11.64 15.09 7.76
CA THR A 443 -10.87 16.14 7.07
C THR A 443 -10.74 17.41 7.91
N VAL A 444 -9.63 18.15 7.76
CA VAL A 444 -9.40 19.37 8.54
C VAL A 444 -10.04 20.60 7.89
N VAL A 445 -10.86 21.34 8.65
CA VAL A 445 -11.56 22.57 8.17
C VAL A 445 -11.15 23.86 8.88
N ALA A 446 -10.56 23.78 10.08
CA ALA A 446 -10.19 24.92 10.92
C ALA A 446 -11.31 25.99 11.15
N SER A 447 -12.59 25.61 11.08
CA SER A 447 -13.72 26.55 11.17
C SER A 447 -13.90 27.18 12.55
N CYS A 448 -13.72 26.40 13.63
CA CYS A 448 -14.01 26.86 15.00
C CYS A 448 -12.97 27.81 15.60
N ARG A 449 -11.74 27.87 15.06
CA ARG A 449 -10.62 28.69 15.57
C ARG A 449 -10.21 28.49 17.04
N MET A 450 -10.72 27.48 17.75
CA MET A 450 -10.31 27.24 19.14
C MET A 450 -8.84 26.79 19.28
N CYS A 451 -8.30 26.14 18.25
CA CYS A 451 -6.93 25.63 18.22
C CYS A 451 -5.88 26.65 17.78
N LEU A 452 -6.15 27.96 17.90
CA LEU A 452 -5.17 28.99 17.52
C LEU A 452 -3.91 28.88 18.39
N VAL A 453 -2.74 28.92 17.74
CA VAL A 453 -1.41 28.87 18.37
C VAL A 453 -0.47 29.86 17.70
N GLU A 454 0.60 30.24 18.40
CA GLU A 454 1.73 30.92 17.77
C GLU A 454 2.66 29.87 17.15
N THR A 455 3.24 30.19 15.99
CA THR A 455 4.19 29.31 15.30
C THR A 455 5.39 30.12 14.83
N GLY A 456 6.55 29.46 14.74
CA GLY A 456 7.77 30.02 14.21
C GLY A 456 8.66 28.95 13.59
N THR A 457 9.66 29.37 12.83
CA THR A 457 10.66 28.46 12.26
C THR A 457 12.01 28.73 12.92
N LYS A 458 12.65 27.68 13.43
CA LYS A 458 13.99 27.72 13.98
C LYS A 458 15.01 27.60 12.85
N ASN A 459 15.93 28.54 12.76
CA ASN A 459 17.06 28.46 11.84
C ASN A 459 18.04 27.37 12.31
N ALA A 460 18.43 26.46 11.42
CA ALA A 460 19.31 25.34 11.75
C ALA A 460 20.75 25.76 12.05
N GLU A 461 21.23 26.86 11.48
CA GLU A 461 22.62 27.35 11.62
C GLU A 461 22.77 28.29 12.82
N THR A 462 21.82 29.22 13.01
CA THR A 462 21.91 30.24 14.06
C THR A 462 21.14 29.88 15.33
N GLY A 463 20.20 28.93 15.26
CA GLY A 463 19.32 28.55 16.36
C GLY A 463 18.22 29.57 16.68
N GLU A 464 18.19 30.73 16.01
CA GLU A 464 17.19 31.78 16.21
C GLU A 464 15.82 31.34 15.69
N ILE A 465 14.76 31.77 16.38
CA ILE A 465 13.37 31.42 16.05
C ILE A 465 12.69 32.65 15.43
N ALA A 466 12.33 32.55 14.16
CA ALA A 466 11.52 33.55 13.47
C ALA A 466 10.04 33.23 13.69
N MET A 467 9.38 33.95 14.60
CA MET A 467 7.95 33.79 14.88
C MET A 467 7.09 34.45 13.81
N MET A 468 5.96 33.82 13.47
CA MET A 468 4.94 34.43 12.62
C MET A 468 4.17 35.52 13.38
N PRO A 469 3.77 36.61 12.71
CA PRO A 469 3.12 37.75 13.37
C PRO A 469 1.67 37.46 13.79
N LYS A 470 1.02 36.45 13.20
CA LYS A 470 -0.39 36.10 13.43
C LYS A 470 -0.51 34.70 14.02
N LEU A 471 -1.54 34.49 14.83
CA LEU A 471 -1.94 33.18 15.28
C LEU A 471 -2.43 32.34 14.10
N VAL A 472 -2.10 31.05 14.12
CA VAL A 472 -2.48 30.09 13.08
C VAL A 472 -3.29 28.96 13.69
N PRO A 473 -4.22 28.34 12.94
CA PRO A 473 -4.94 27.17 13.42
C PRO A 473 -3.98 25.96 13.49
N ALA A 474 -3.77 25.43 14.70
CA ALA A 474 -2.91 24.28 14.93
C ALA A 474 -3.37 23.04 14.16
N CYS A 475 -4.68 22.86 13.93
CA CYS A 475 -5.18 21.67 13.24
C CYS A 475 -4.83 21.61 11.75
N GLN A 476 -4.58 22.74 11.10
CA GLN A 476 -4.38 22.83 9.64
C GLN A 476 -2.92 23.14 9.28
N THR A 477 -2.17 23.77 10.18
CA THR A 477 -0.80 24.21 9.91
C THR A 477 0.14 22.99 9.93
N PRO A 478 0.82 22.59 8.85
CA PRO A 478 1.66 21.39 8.90
C PRO A 478 2.87 21.58 9.83
N ALA A 479 3.17 20.58 10.66
CA ALA A 479 4.41 20.56 11.44
C ALA A 479 5.57 20.02 10.58
N ARG A 480 6.69 20.74 10.55
CA ARG A 480 7.93 20.35 9.86
C ARG A 480 9.10 20.39 10.83
N ASP A 481 10.20 19.74 10.47
CA ASP A 481 11.45 19.84 11.24
C ASP A 481 11.87 21.31 11.41
N GLY A 482 12.21 21.69 12.65
CA GLY A 482 12.52 23.07 13.03
C GLY A 482 11.30 23.98 13.26
N THR A 483 10.08 23.48 13.10
CA THR A 483 8.87 24.25 13.45
C THR A 483 8.70 24.32 14.97
N VAL A 484 8.47 25.52 15.49
CA VAL A 484 8.23 25.80 16.91
C VAL A 484 6.79 26.23 17.08
N PHE A 485 6.06 25.57 17.99
CA PHE A 485 4.70 25.95 18.36
C PHE A 485 4.68 26.46 19.80
N VAL A 486 3.99 27.57 20.03
CA VAL A 486 3.73 28.10 21.37
C VAL A 486 2.23 28.01 21.62
N THR A 487 1.84 27.08 22.51
CA THR A 487 0.44 26.77 22.84
C THR A 487 -0.08 27.54 24.04
N LYS A 488 0.82 28.20 24.78
CA LYS A 488 0.55 29.03 25.97
C LYS A 488 1.27 30.36 25.83
N SER A 489 0.50 31.41 25.55
CA SER A 489 0.94 32.80 25.53
C SER A 489 -0.27 33.68 25.78
N GLU A 490 -0.04 34.92 26.21
CA GLU A 490 -1.12 35.90 26.44
C GLU A 490 -2.00 36.08 25.20
N LYS A 491 -1.39 36.09 23.99
CA LYS A 491 -2.12 36.19 22.73
C LYS A 491 -3.01 34.98 22.47
N VAL A 492 -2.49 33.78 22.71
CA VAL A 492 -3.22 32.52 22.50
C VAL A 492 -4.37 32.39 23.51
N GLU A 493 -4.12 32.71 24.78
CA GLU A 493 -5.13 32.67 25.83
C GLU A 493 -6.26 33.66 25.56
N HIS A 494 -5.93 34.90 25.19
CA HIS A 494 -6.93 35.89 24.82
C HIS A 494 -7.74 35.46 23.57
N ALA A 495 -7.09 34.89 22.55
CA ALA A 495 -7.79 34.40 21.37
C ALA A 495 -8.77 33.26 21.69
N ARG A 496 -8.38 32.32 22.56
CA ARG A 496 -9.27 31.23 23.02
C ARG A 496 -10.44 31.78 23.83
N ALA A 497 -10.18 32.68 24.77
CA ALA A 497 -11.21 33.32 25.59
C ALA A 497 -12.23 34.10 24.73
N PHE A 498 -11.77 34.72 23.64
CA PHE A 498 -12.63 35.41 22.69
C PHE A 498 -13.49 34.43 21.86
N VAL A 499 -12.91 33.31 21.41
CA VAL A 499 -13.65 32.26 20.68
C VAL A 499 -14.74 31.67 21.59
N GLU A 500 -14.41 31.34 22.84
CA GLU A 500 -15.38 30.83 23.82
C GLU A 500 -16.53 31.79 24.03
N GLU A 501 -16.24 33.08 24.23
CA GLU A 501 -17.28 34.08 24.38
C GLU A 501 -18.16 34.18 23.13
N ALA A 502 -17.55 34.19 21.93
CA ALA A 502 -18.28 34.26 20.67
C ALA A 502 -19.24 33.08 20.49
N LEU A 503 -18.83 31.87 20.86
CA LEU A 503 -19.69 30.67 20.82
C LEU A 503 -20.84 30.77 21.81
N LEU A 504 -20.64 31.39 22.98
CA LEU A 504 -21.64 31.48 24.05
C LEU A 504 -22.65 32.63 23.90
N ILE A 505 -22.47 33.54 22.93
CA ILE A 505 -23.40 34.66 22.70
C ILE A 505 -24.81 34.13 22.41
N ASP A 506 -24.92 33.21 21.45
CA ASP A 506 -26.19 32.64 20.98
C ASP A 506 -26.45 31.23 21.53
N HIS A 507 -25.52 30.65 22.29
CA HIS A 507 -25.70 29.33 22.90
C HIS A 507 -26.72 29.39 24.07
N PRO A 508 -27.68 28.47 24.13
CA PRO A 508 -28.73 28.47 25.16
C PRO A 508 -28.19 28.10 26.54
N ILE A 509 -28.84 28.61 27.59
CA ILE A 509 -28.53 28.27 28.98
C ILE A 509 -29.25 26.97 29.36
N ASP A 510 -28.91 25.91 28.64
CA ASP A 510 -29.57 24.61 28.69
C ASP A 510 -28.79 23.55 29.48
N CYS A 511 -27.63 23.93 30.04
CA CYS A 511 -26.71 23.00 30.71
C CYS A 511 -27.38 22.05 31.72
N PRO A 512 -28.35 22.47 32.57
CA PRO A 512 -28.99 21.55 33.52
C PRO A 512 -29.84 20.45 32.88
N ILE A 513 -30.46 20.75 31.73
CA ILE A 513 -31.32 19.80 31.00
C ILE A 513 -30.56 19.07 29.88
N CYS A 514 -29.43 19.61 29.44
CA CYS A 514 -28.56 19.04 28.42
C CYS A 514 -28.01 17.68 28.86
N ASP A 515 -28.13 16.68 28.00
CA ASP A 515 -27.71 15.32 28.28
C ASP A 515 -26.19 15.12 28.21
N LYS A 516 -25.53 15.92 27.38
CA LYS A 516 -24.06 15.98 27.25
C LYS A 516 -23.38 16.69 28.44
N ALA A 517 -24.15 17.28 29.36
CA ALA A 517 -23.59 18.00 30.50
C ALA A 517 -22.70 17.07 31.35
N GLY A 518 -21.51 17.55 31.72
CA GLY A 518 -20.49 16.75 32.40
C GLY A 518 -19.54 15.98 31.47
N GLU A 519 -19.83 15.92 30.17
CA GLU A 519 -18.90 15.45 29.12
C GLU A 519 -18.91 16.38 27.89
N CYS A 520 -19.29 17.65 28.11
CA CYS A 520 -19.42 18.66 27.07
C CYS A 520 -18.13 19.46 26.95
N LEU A 521 -17.47 19.39 25.78
CA LEU A 521 -16.22 20.12 25.56
C LEU A 521 -16.41 21.63 25.68
N LEU A 522 -17.59 22.16 25.36
CA LEU A 522 -17.87 23.60 25.53
C LEU A 522 -17.91 24.00 27.00
N GLN A 523 -18.40 23.14 27.89
CA GLN A 523 -18.35 23.42 29.33
C GLN A 523 -16.91 23.36 29.86
N ASP A 524 -16.18 22.30 29.48
CA ASP A 524 -14.83 22.07 29.96
C ASP A 524 -13.85 23.15 29.45
N TYR A 525 -13.91 23.48 28.16
CA TYR A 525 -13.06 24.51 27.57
C TYR A 525 -13.44 25.92 28.04
N HIS A 526 -14.73 26.22 28.24
CA HIS A 526 -15.10 27.49 28.84
C HIS A 526 -14.54 27.61 30.27
N PHE A 527 -14.61 26.55 31.07
CA PHE A 527 -14.04 26.54 32.41
C PHE A 527 -12.51 26.74 32.40
N GLN A 528 -11.81 26.19 31.42
CA GLN A 528 -10.35 26.24 31.33
C GLN A 528 -9.80 27.49 30.63
N HIS A 529 -10.53 28.04 29.65
CA HIS A 529 -10.04 29.05 28.71
C HIS A 529 -10.99 30.22 28.51
N GLY A 530 -12.21 30.16 29.04
CA GLY A 530 -13.21 31.21 28.92
C GLY A 530 -12.95 32.42 29.82
N GLN A 531 -13.71 33.49 29.60
CA GLN A 531 -13.69 34.68 30.46
C GLN A 531 -14.57 34.45 31.70
N GLN A 532 -14.21 35.10 32.82
CA GLN A 532 -14.96 34.99 34.08
C GLN A 532 -16.37 35.61 34.01
N SER A 533 -16.60 36.58 33.14
CA SER A 533 -17.87 37.28 33.01
C SER A 533 -18.31 37.39 31.55
N ARG A 534 -19.63 37.33 31.34
CA ARG A 534 -20.25 37.50 30.04
C ARG A 534 -20.47 38.99 29.78
N ARG A 535 -20.10 39.49 28.59
CA ARG A 535 -20.34 40.90 28.20
C ARG A 535 -21.68 41.12 27.49
N ALA A 536 -22.25 40.07 26.89
CA ALA A 536 -23.52 40.14 26.17
C ALA A 536 -24.72 39.84 27.09
N ASP A 537 -25.83 40.54 26.89
CA ASP A 537 -27.07 40.26 27.63
C ASP A 537 -27.63 38.86 27.33
N ILE A 538 -28.30 38.27 28.32
CA ILE A 538 -29.02 37.01 28.16
C ILE A 538 -30.36 37.32 27.48
N ARG A 539 -30.62 36.66 26.36
CA ARG A 539 -31.91 36.73 25.67
C ARG A 539 -32.76 35.51 26.00
N PRO A 540 -34.09 35.65 26.13
CA PRO A 540 -34.98 34.50 26.18
C PRO A 540 -34.79 33.62 24.95
N PHE A 541 -34.77 32.31 25.14
CA PHE A 541 -34.65 31.33 24.06
C PHE A 541 -35.71 30.25 24.19
N THR A 542 -36.04 29.60 23.08
CA THR A 542 -36.94 28.44 23.03
C THR A 542 -36.20 27.30 22.34
N SER A 543 -36.05 26.16 23.02
CA SER A 543 -35.33 25.01 22.46
C SER A 543 -36.06 24.46 21.21
N ARG A 544 -35.38 24.52 20.07
CA ARG A 544 -35.80 23.96 18.78
C ARG A 544 -35.23 22.56 18.63
N ARG A 545 -36.05 21.57 19.01
CA ARG A 545 -35.77 20.14 18.86
C ARG A 545 -36.36 19.63 17.54
N LYS A 546 -35.56 18.90 16.77
CA LYS A 546 -35.97 18.18 15.56
C LYS A 546 -35.44 16.74 15.67
N ASP A 547 -36.25 15.74 15.35
CA ASP A 547 -35.75 14.38 15.24
C ASP A 547 -35.22 14.16 13.82
N LEU A 548 -33.97 13.72 13.69
CA LEU A 548 -33.31 13.59 12.39
C LEU A 548 -33.52 12.20 11.78
N GLY A 549 -33.85 11.20 12.60
CA GLY A 549 -34.07 9.81 12.23
C GLY A 549 -34.61 9.02 13.43
N GLU A 550 -34.52 7.70 13.36
CA GLU A 550 -34.99 6.82 14.46
C GLU A 550 -34.13 6.92 15.71
N THR A 551 -32.84 7.17 15.55
CA THR A 551 -31.82 7.06 16.63
C THR A 551 -31.30 8.41 17.12
N VAL A 552 -31.33 9.47 16.29
CA VAL A 552 -30.69 10.76 16.60
C VAL A 552 -31.68 11.92 16.64
N THR A 553 -31.59 12.74 17.69
CA THR A 553 -32.30 14.01 17.85
C THR A 553 -31.32 15.18 17.73
N LEU A 554 -31.75 16.27 17.08
CA LEU A 554 -31.02 17.53 16.98
C LEU A 554 -31.69 18.64 17.80
N PHE A 555 -30.92 19.23 18.71
CA PHE A 555 -31.18 20.49 19.38
C PHE A 555 -30.40 21.60 18.66
N THR A 556 -31.04 22.23 17.67
CA THR A 556 -30.38 23.17 16.75
C THR A 556 -29.67 24.32 17.47
N ASP A 557 -30.27 24.84 18.54
CA ASP A 557 -29.73 25.99 19.30
C ASP A 557 -28.43 25.67 20.05
N ARG A 558 -28.19 24.40 20.38
CA ARG A 558 -26.97 23.99 21.11
C ARG A 558 -25.78 23.82 20.17
N CYS A 559 -25.97 23.88 18.85
CA CYS A 559 -24.90 23.61 17.89
C CYS A 559 -23.88 24.77 17.84
N VAL A 560 -22.59 24.45 17.92
CA VAL A 560 -21.48 25.40 17.74
C VAL A 560 -20.94 25.46 16.30
N MET A 561 -21.70 24.93 15.35
CA MET A 561 -21.37 24.94 13.91
C MET A 561 -19.95 24.43 13.55
N CYS A 562 -19.48 23.40 14.27
CA CYS A 562 -18.16 22.79 14.02
C CYS A 562 -18.10 21.89 12.77
N SER A 563 -19.25 21.63 12.15
CA SER A 563 -19.47 20.79 10.95
C SER A 563 -18.88 19.37 11.00
N ARG A 564 -18.57 18.83 12.19
CA ARG A 564 -18.06 17.45 12.31
C ARG A 564 -19.07 16.42 11.79
N CYS A 565 -20.34 16.54 12.18
CA CYS A 565 -21.40 15.61 11.78
C CYS A 565 -21.64 15.58 10.26
N VAL A 566 -21.65 16.74 9.61
CA VAL A 566 -21.77 16.87 8.15
C VAL A 566 -20.60 16.22 7.42
N ARG A 567 -19.37 16.42 7.91
CA ARG A 567 -18.19 15.75 7.34
C ARG A 567 -18.24 14.25 7.56
N PHE A 568 -18.66 13.80 8.74
CA PHE A 568 -18.82 12.38 9.02
C PHE A 568 -19.80 11.71 8.04
N THR A 569 -20.98 12.30 7.83
CA THR A 569 -21.96 11.71 6.91
C THR A 569 -21.47 11.70 5.47
N ARG A 570 -20.62 12.66 5.09
CA ARG A 570 -20.06 12.75 3.73
C ARG A 570 -18.86 11.84 3.51
N GLU A 571 -17.94 11.78 4.46
CA GLU A 571 -16.62 11.15 4.33
C GLU A 571 -16.59 9.73 4.87
N VAL A 572 -17.35 9.45 5.94
CA VAL A 572 -17.29 8.19 6.68
C VAL A 572 -18.45 7.27 6.32
N SER A 573 -19.70 7.72 6.48
CA SER A 573 -20.85 6.90 6.06
C SER A 573 -21.09 6.96 4.56
N GLY A 574 -20.65 8.04 3.88
CA GLY A 574 -20.80 8.22 2.44
C GLY A 574 -22.20 8.60 1.97
N THR A 575 -23.11 8.88 2.90
CA THR A 575 -24.55 9.08 2.65
C THR A 575 -24.96 10.55 2.57
N SER A 576 -24.17 11.46 3.17
CA SER A 576 -24.32 12.93 3.06
C SER A 576 -25.70 13.50 3.46
N GLU A 577 -26.40 12.89 4.42
CA GLU A 577 -27.75 13.32 4.82
C GLU A 577 -27.74 14.66 5.58
N LEU A 578 -26.68 14.93 6.34
CA LEU A 578 -26.54 16.18 7.07
C LEU A 578 -25.89 17.26 6.20
N MET A 579 -26.47 18.46 6.27
CA MET A 579 -25.98 19.64 5.58
C MET A 579 -25.97 20.88 6.47
N VAL A 580 -25.24 21.90 6.03
CA VAL A 580 -25.35 23.25 6.57
C VAL A 580 -26.37 24.01 5.75
N GLU A 581 -27.45 24.44 6.38
CA GLU A 581 -28.47 25.30 5.80
C GLU A 581 -28.18 26.77 6.14
N SER A 582 -28.59 27.70 5.26
CA SER A 582 -28.40 29.15 5.42
C SER A 582 -26.93 29.60 5.43
N ARG A 583 -26.66 30.85 5.82
CA ARG A 583 -25.32 31.47 5.85
C ARG A 583 -25.19 32.54 6.95
N GLY A 584 -23.99 32.74 7.47
CA GLY A 584 -23.69 33.69 8.55
C GLY A 584 -24.31 33.27 9.88
N ALA A 585 -24.80 34.24 10.67
CA ALA A 585 -25.39 33.97 12.00
C ALA A 585 -26.71 33.17 11.97
N ARG A 586 -27.23 32.82 10.79
CA ARG A 586 -28.44 31.99 10.62
C ARG A 586 -28.11 30.56 10.18
N GLU A 587 -26.84 30.19 10.13
CA GLU A 587 -26.43 28.84 9.78
C GLU A 587 -26.96 27.83 10.79
N GLU A 588 -27.56 26.75 10.30
CA GLU A 588 -27.95 25.61 11.13
C GLU A 588 -27.63 24.29 10.44
N ILE A 589 -27.44 23.25 11.25
CA ILE A 589 -27.37 21.89 10.74
C ILE A 589 -28.79 21.41 10.46
N ASN A 590 -29.02 20.83 9.30
CA ASN A 590 -30.30 20.25 8.94
C ASN A 590 -30.12 19.01 8.05
N VAL A 591 -31.20 18.27 7.84
CA VAL A 591 -31.31 17.21 6.83
C VAL A 591 -32.11 17.74 5.64
N PHE A 592 -31.93 17.13 4.46
CA PHE A 592 -32.79 17.45 3.30
C PHE A 592 -34.20 16.87 3.53
N ASP A 593 -35.23 17.59 3.11
CA ASP A 593 -36.62 17.15 3.27
C ASP A 593 -36.86 15.77 2.63
N GLY A 594 -37.31 14.80 3.45
CA GLY A 594 -37.54 13.42 3.02
C GLY A 594 -36.32 12.49 3.10
N PHE A 595 -35.17 12.97 3.56
CA PHE A 595 -33.93 12.18 3.72
C PHE A 595 -33.48 12.21 5.19
N PRO A 596 -34.10 11.40 6.06
CA PRO A 596 -33.68 11.29 7.45
C PRO A 596 -32.26 10.71 7.58
N LEU A 597 -31.63 10.98 8.72
CA LEU A 597 -30.34 10.41 9.12
C LEU A 597 -30.54 8.94 9.57
N ASP A 598 -30.73 8.05 8.60
CA ASP A 598 -31.03 6.63 8.82
C ASP A 598 -30.01 5.73 8.09
N ASN A 599 -28.72 5.93 8.36
CA ASN A 599 -27.65 5.02 7.94
C ASN A 599 -27.14 4.18 9.11
N LYS A 600 -26.44 3.07 8.81
CA LYS A 600 -25.95 2.10 9.80
C LYS A 600 -24.85 2.63 10.74
N LEU A 601 -24.38 3.86 10.54
CA LEU A 601 -23.36 4.53 11.34
C LEU A 601 -23.89 5.84 11.97
N SER A 602 -25.20 6.10 11.91
CA SER A 602 -25.81 7.36 12.33
C SER A 602 -25.48 7.73 13.77
N GLY A 603 -25.47 6.76 14.70
CA GLY A 603 -25.22 7.01 16.12
C GLY A 603 -23.84 7.61 16.43
N ASN A 604 -22.85 7.44 15.54
CA ASN A 604 -21.53 8.03 15.71
C ASN A 604 -21.55 9.56 15.69
N VAL A 605 -22.57 10.20 15.07
CA VAL A 605 -22.64 11.67 15.07
C VAL A 605 -22.88 12.24 16.48
N VAL A 606 -23.49 11.47 17.38
CA VAL A 606 -23.71 11.85 18.79
C VAL A 606 -22.39 11.84 19.56
N ASP A 607 -21.57 10.81 19.38
CA ASP A 607 -20.23 10.72 19.99
C ASP A 607 -19.33 11.84 19.51
N LEU A 608 -19.37 12.10 18.21
CA LEU A 608 -18.57 13.08 17.51
C LEU A 608 -18.91 14.53 17.89
N CYS A 609 -20.17 14.79 18.24
CA CYS A 609 -20.65 16.11 18.60
C CYS A 609 -19.94 16.59 19.88
N PRO A 610 -19.20 17.72 19.84
CA PRO A 610 -18.48 18.23 21.01
C PRO A 610 -19.41 18.87 22.06
N VAL A 611 -20.68 19.06 21.70
CA VAL A 611 -21.73 19.73 22.49
C VAL A 611 -22.98 18.87 22.51
N GLY A 612 -23.98 19.23 23.31
CA GLY A 612 -25.25 18.50 23.38
C GLY A 612 -26.26 18.82 22.28
N ALA A 613 -25.79 19.13 21.08
CA ALA A 613 -26.65 19.43 19.94
C ALA A 613 -27.22 18.15 19.32
N LEU A 614 -26.41 17.12 19.14
CA LEU A 614 -26.87 15.81 18.69
C LEU A 614 -27.00 14.91 19.92
N GLY A 615 -28.22 14.42 20.16
CA GLY A 615 -28.55 13.53 21.26
C GLY A 615 -28.94 12.15 20.73
N ASP A 616 -28.53 11.13 21.46
CA ASP A 616 -28.94 9.74 21.24
C ASP A 616 -30.34 9.54 21.85
N ARG A 617 -31.33 9.20 21.03
CA ARG A 617 -32.72 9.00 21.45
C ARG A 617 -32.87 7.87 22.45
N ASP A 618 -32.01 6.86 22.39
CA ASP A 618 -32.03 5.77 23.35
C ASP A 618 -31.48 6.22 24.70
N PHE A 619 -30.46 7.07 24.77
CA PHE A 619 -29.89 7.50 26.06
C PHE A 619 -30.56 8.76 26.66
N LEU A 620 -31.17 9.60 25.81
CA LEU A 620 -31.65 10.93 26.15
C LEU A 620 -32.50 10.95 27.43
N TYR A 621 -32.03 11.69 28.44
CA TYR A 621 -32.72 11.89 29.73
C TYR A 621 -32.86 10.64 30.62
N LYS A 622 -32.18 9.53 30.29
CA LYS A 622 -32.22 8.31 31.13
C LYS A 622 -31.24 8.38 32.32
N GLN A 623 -30.05 8.94 32.14
CA GLN A 623 -29.01 8.99 33.17
C GLN A 623 -28.04 10.17 32.95
N ARG A 624 -27.30 10.56 33.99
CA ARG A 624 -26.21 11.55 33.89
C ARG A 624 -24.85 10.89 33.88
N VAL A 625 -23.96 11.45 33.06
CA VAL A 625 -22.65 10.86 32.71
C VAL A 625 -21.70 10.70 33.90
N TRP A 626 -21.81 11.54 34.94
CA TRP A 626 -20.97 11.44 36.14
C TRP A 626 -21.38 10.31 37.09
N PHE A 627 -22.56 9.71 36.91
CA PHE A 627 -22.94 8.48 37.63
C PHE A 627 -22.54 7.21 36.88
N MET A 628 -22.13 7.32 35.62
CA MET A 628 -21.78 6.18 34.77
C MET A 628 -20.38 5.67 35.10
N LYS A 629 -20.24 4.36 35.31
CA LYS A 629 -18.97 3.66 35.28
C LYS A 629 -18.67 3.19 33.86
N LYS A 630 -17.38 3.18 33.50
CA LYS A 630 -16.90 2.88 32.15
C LYS A 630 -16.01 1.65 32.18
N HIS A 631 -16.31 0.68 31.34
CA HIS A 631 -15.59 -0.60 31.25
C HIS A 631 -15.15 -0.83 29.82
N ASN A 632 -13.90 -1.25 29.61
CA ASN A 632 -13.41 -1.61 28.29
C ASN A 632 -14.05 -2.93 27.86
N GLY A 633 -14.68 -2.97 26.69
CA GLY A 633 -15.36 -4.14 26.16
C GLY A 633 -15.04 -4.41 24.68
N VAL A 634 -15.57 -5.52 24.19
CA VAL A 634 -15.53 -5.92 22.79
C VAL A 634 -16.96 -6.13 22.31
N CYS A 635 -17.32 -5.53 21.17
CA CYS A 635 -18.63 -5.71 20.58
C CYS A 635 -18.80 -7.14 20.07
N THR A 636 -19.86 -7.81 20.51
CA THR A 636 -20.18 -9.20 20.13
C THR A 636 -21.18 -9.31 18.98
N GLY A 637 -21.44 -8.21 18.26
CA GLY A 637 -22.44 -8.19 17.17
C GLY A 637 -21.98 -8.81 15.86
N CYS A 638 -20.69 -8.76 15.54
CA CYS A 638 -20.12 -9.36 14.33
C CYS A 638 -18.63 -9.63 14.48
N SER A 639 -18.04 -10.29 13.49
CA SER A 639 -16.65 -10.70 13.50
C SER A 639 -15.66 -9.54 13.40
N THR A 640 -16.11 -8.30 13.14
CA THR A 640 -15.28 -7.10 13.27
C THR A 640 -14.75 -6.96 14.70
N GLY A 641 -15.57 -7.30 15.70
CA GLY A 641 -15.17 -7.25 17.12
C GLY A 641 -14.75 -5.86 17.59
N CYS A 642 -15.53 -4.82 17.26
CA CYS A 642 -15.16 -3.42 17.56
C CYS A 642 -14.79 -3.21 19.04
N SER A 643 -13.73 -2.44 19.29
CA SER A 643 -13.41 -1.99 20.65
C SER A 643 -14.48 -1.00 21.12
N ILE A 644 -15.09 -1.29 22.27
CA ILE A 644 -16.15 -0.47 22.85
C ILE A 644 -15.87 -0.10 24.31
N THR A 645 -16.58 0.91 24.78
CA THR A 645 -16.75 1.23 26.19
C THR A 645 -18.20 0.89 26.57
N VAL A 646 -18.36 0.03 27.56
CA VAL A 646 -19.66 -0.26 28.17
C VAL A 646 -19.87 0.74 29.31
N GLU A 647 -20.92 1.56 29.21
CA GLU A 647 -21.26 2.51 30.27
C GLU A 647 -22.46 2.00 31.08
N GLU A 648 -22.25 1.77 32.39
CA GLU A 648 -23.25 1.27 33.33
C GLU A 648 -23.47 2.19 34.54
N ASN A 649 -24.65 2.11 35.15
CA ASN A 649 -24.84 2.58 36.51
C ASN A 649 -25.76 1.61 37.26
N GLN A 650 -25.37 1.21 38.46
CA GLN A 650 -26.09 0.26 39.32
C GLN A 650 -26.47 -1.05 38.58
N ASP A 651 -25.49 -1.67 37.91
CA ASP A 651 -25.65 -2.91 37.12
C ASP A 651 -26.58 -2.79 35.91
N THR A 652 -26.95 -1.58 35.52
CA THR A 652 -27.74 -1.33 34.31
C THR A 652 -26.86 -0.68 33.27
N VAL A 653 -26.60 -1.38 32.16
CA VAL A 653 -26.00 -0.81 30.94
C VAL A 653 -26.96 0.22 30.34
N TYR A 654 -26.50 1.45 30.12
CA TYR A 654 -27.32 2.53 29.53
C TYR A 654 -26.90 2.93 28.11
N ARG A 655 -25.65 2.69 27.71
CA ARG A 655 -25.18 2.91 26.34
C ARG A 655 -23.83 2.23 26.08
N LEU A 656 -23.56 1.99 24.80
CA LEU A 656 -22.25 1.59 24.29
C LEU A 656 -21.63 2.72 23.47
N ARG A 657 -20.31 2.93 23.62
CA ARG A 657 -19.55 3.91 22.85
C ARG A 657 -18.36 3.25 22.16
N PRO A 658 -17.92 3.73 20.98
CA PRO A 658 -16.72 3.23 20.36
C PRO A 658 -15.50 3.66 21.17
N ARG A 659 -14.50 2.79 21.22
CA ARG A 659 -13.17 3.10 21.78
C ARG A 659 -12.17 3.18 20.64
N GLU A 660 -11.25 4.15 20.69
CA GLU A 660 -10.26 4.36 19.63
C GLU A 660 -9.32 3.15 19.56
N ASN A 661 -9.30 2.46 18.41
CA ASN A 661 -8.40 1.34 18.13
C ASN A 661 -8.11 1.22 16.63
N GLN A 662 -6.92 1.65 16.22
CA GLN A 662 -6.49 1.67 14.81
C GLN A 662 -6.42 0.28 14.16
N ALA A 663 -6.27 -0.79 14.95
CA ALA A 663 -6.20 -2.16 14.45
C ALA A 663 -7.57 -2.76 14.08
N VAL A 664 -8.67 -2.15 14.56
CA VAL A 664 -10.01 -2.74 14.49
C VAL A 664 -11.01 -1.77 13.87
N ASN A 665 -11.53 -0.84 14.67
CA ASN A 665 -12.66 0.03 14.31
C ASN A 665 -12.25 1.49 14.15
N GLN A 666 -10.96 1.79 14.26
CA GLN A 666 -10.35 3.12 14.26
C GLN A 666 -10.98 4.04 15.29
N TRP A 667 -12.11 4.68 14.98
CA TRP A 667 -12.88 5.56 15.86
C TRP A 667 -14.38 5.24 15.90
N TRP A 668 -14.87 4.33 15.06
CA TRP A 668 -16.31 4.21 14.75
C TRP A 668 -16.90 2.90 15.29
N MET A 669 -18.22 2.81 15.35
CA MET A 669 -18.92 1.54 15.52
C MET A 669 -20.26 1.56 14.77
N CYS A 670 -20.79 0.41 14.39
CA CYS A 670 -22.10 0.34 13.76
C CYS A 670 -23.24 0.49 14.77
N ASP A 671 -24.39 0.95 14.28
CA ASP A 671 -25.59 1.14 15.08
C ASP A 671 -26.18 -0.18 15.57
N GLU A 672 -26.06 -1.26 14.77
CA GLU A 672 -26.43 -2.62 15.19
C GLU A 672 -25.65 -3.05 16.44
N GLY A 673 -24.35 -2.75 16.50
CA GLY A 673 -23.53 -2.98 17.69
C GLY A 673 -23.88 -2.02 18.83
N ARG A 674 -24.13 -0.74 18.51
CA ARG A 674 -24.36 0.34 19.48
C ARG A 674 -25.63 0.14 20.30
N TYR A 675 -26.73 -0.16 19.62
CA TYR A 675 -28.05 -0.34 20.23
C TYR A 675 -28.36 -1.82 20.51
N GLY A 676 -27.47 -2.72 20.11
CA GLY A 676 -27.64 -4.16 20.30
C GLY A 676 -27.46 -4.66 21.73
N TYR A 677 -27.31 -3.79 22.74
CA TYR A 677 -27.07 -4.18 24.14
C TYR A 677 -28.35 -4.45 24.95
N HIS A 678 -29.53 -4.04 24.47
CA HIS A 678 -30.78 -4.17 25.23
C HIS A 678 -31.11 -5.60 25.67
N HIS A 679 -30.67 -6.61 24.91
CA HIS A 679 -30.82 -8.03 25.26
C HIS A 679 -30.17 -8.42 26.60
N VAL A 680 -29.22 -7.63 27.11
CA VAL A 680 -28.61 -7.84 28.43
C VAL A 680 -29.69 -7.76 29.53
N HIS A 681 -30.68 -6.87 29.37
CA HIS A 681 -31.74 -6.61 30.35
C HIS A 681 -33.12 -7.12 29.90
N ASP A 682 -33.18 -8.03 28.93
CA ASP A 682 -34.45 -8.58 28.46
C ASP A 682 -35.06 -9.51 29.51
N ASP A 683 -36.35 -9.34 29.82
CA ASP A 683 -37.07 -10.16 30.80
C ASP A 683 -37.17 -11.64 30.40
N LYS A 684 -36.92 -11.97 29.12
CA LYS A 684 -36.91 -13.34 28.61
C LYS A 684 -35.60 -14.09 28.88
N ARG A 685 -34.62 -13.45 29.51
CA ARG A 685 -33.35 -14.10 29.88
C ARG A 685 -33.61 -15.31 30.77
N LEU A 686 -32.89 -16.39 30.51
CA LEU A 686 -32.93 -17.59 31.34
C LEU A 686 -32.16 -17.33 32.64
N VAL A 687 -32.80 -17.59 33.78
CA VAL A 687 -32.24 -17.24 35.11
C VAL A 687 -32.23 -18.39 36.12
N GLU A 688 -32.84 -19.54 35.82
CA GLU A 688 -32.88 -20.68 36.74
C GLU A 688 -32.36 -21.93 36.03
N PRO A 689 -31.44 -22.70 36.65
CA PRO A 689 -31.07 -24.02 36.15
C PRO A 689 -32.22 -25.00 36.35
N LEU A 690 -32.52 -25.82 35.35
CA LEU A 690 -33.61 -26.79 35.37
C LEU A 690 -33.08 -28.18 34.99
N GLN A 691 -33.75 -29.22 35.47
CA GLN A 691 -33.50 -30.59 35.03
C GLN A 691 -34.81 -31.31 34.72
N HIS A 692 -34.74 -32.26 33.80
CA HIS A 692 -35.81 -33.21 33.56
C HIS A 692 -35.58 -34.47 34.40
N ALA A 693 -36.44 -34.68 35.40
CA ALA A 693 -36.39 -35.84 36.28
C ALA A 693 -37.80 -36.35 36.59
N ASN A 694 -37.98 -37.67 36.63
CA ASN A 694 -39.27 -38.32 36.90
C ASN A 694 -40.42 -37.90 35.96
N GLY A 695 -40.10 -37.59 34.70
CA GLY A 695 -41.08 -37.20 33.67
C GLY A 695 -41.64 -35.78 33.81
N ARG A 696 -41.03 -34.94 34.66
CA ARG A 696 -41.35 -33.52 34.81
C ARG A 696 -40.09 -32.66 34.85
N GLU A 697 -40.25 -31.39 34.52
CA GLU A 697 -39.22 -30.39 34.72
C GLU A 697 -39.24 -29.92 36.18
N GLU A 698 -38.07 -29.84 36.81
CA GLU A 698 -37.90 -29.34 38.17
C GLU A 698 -36.65 -28.43 38.29
N PRO A 699 -36.68 -27.42 39.17
CA PRO A 699 -35.52 -26.57 39.44
C PRO A 699 -34.31 -27.34 39.97
N LEU A 700 -33.12 -26.98 39.50
CA LEU A 700 -31.84 -27.54 39.92
C LEU A 700 -31.03 -26.47 40.64
N ASP A 701 -30.87 -26.63 41.96
CA ASP A 701 -30.07 -25.69 42.76
C ASP A 701 -28.59 -25.70 42.34
N TRP A 702 -27.99 -24.52 42.26
CA TRP A 702 -26.58 -24.36 41.85
C TRP A 702 -25.59 -25.14 42.70
N SER A 703 -25.88 -25.40 43.98
CA SER A 703 -25.05 -26.25 44.83
C SER A 703 -25.02 -27.71 44.37
N ALA A 704 -26.09 -28.19 43.74
CA ALA A 704 -26.22 -29.54 43.21
C ALA A 704 -25.79 -29.66 41.74
N VAL A 705 -25.82 -28.57 40.95
CA VAL A 705 -25.44 -28.57 39.52
C VAL A 705 -24.09 -29.26 39.27
N GLY A 706 -23.07 -28.94 40.06
CA GLY A 706 -21.73 -29.50 39.88
C GLY A 706 -21.68 -31.02 40.06
N GLU A 707 -22.32 -31.54 41.11
CA GLU A 707 -22.38 -32.98 41.40
C GLU A 707 -23.23 -33.71 40.35
N THR A 708 -24.38 -33.15 39.99
CA THR A 708 -25.29 -33.70 38.97
C THR A 708 -24.59 -33.82 37.61
N LEU A 709 -23.91 -32.76 37.15
CA LEU A 709 -23.17 -32.78 35.89
C LEU A 709 -22.03 -33.79 35.93
N SER A 710 -21.23 -33.80 37.01
CA SER A 710 -20.11 -34.73 37.16
C SER A 710 -20.56 -36.20 37.11
N SER A 711 -21.67 -36.51 37.79
CA SER A 711 -22.26 -37.85 37.80
C SER A 711 -22.81 -38.26 36.43
N ARG A 712 -23.63 -37.38 35.80
CA ARG A 712 -24.27 -37.65 34.52
C ARG A 712 -23.24 -37.79 33.39
N LEU A 713 -22.28 -36.88 33.28
CA LEU A 713 -21.22 -36.93 32.28
C LEU A 713 -20.32 -38.16 32.48
N GLY A 714 -19.94 -38.47 33.72
CA GLY A 714 -19.13 -39.66 34.02
C GLY A 714 -19.81 -40.99 33.66
N SER A 715 -21.14 -41.02 33.62
CA SER A 715 -21.93 -42.21 33.26
C SER A 715 -22.34 -42.27 31.78
N ALA A 716 -22.17 -41.20 31.02
CA ALA A 716 -22.70 -41.07 29.66
C ALA A 716 -21.85 -41.77 28.58
N GLY A 717 -20.61 -42.16 28.87
CA GLY A 717 -19.73 -42.77 27.88
C GLY A 717 -19.18 -41.75 26.89
N ARG A 718 -19.51 -41.86 25.60
CA ARG A 718 -18.95 -40.99 24.55
C ARG A 718 -19.62 -39.62 24.56
N LEU A 719 -18.84 -38.56 24.71
CA LEU A 719 -19.33 -37.19 24.85
C LEU A 719 -19.15 -36.37 23.56
N ALA A 720 -20.06 -35.41 23.33
CA ALA A 720 -19.86 -34.33 22.37
C ALA A 720 -20.13 -32.96 22.99
N GLY A 721 -19.26 -31.98 22.71
CA GLY A 721 -19.38 -30.60 23.16
C GLY A 721 -19.44 -29.64 22.00
N VAL A 722 -20.50 -28.83 21.94
CA VAL A 722 -20.62 -27.75 20.96
C VAL A 722 -20.18 -26.45 21.62
N ILE A 723 -19.09 -25.88 21.10
CA ILE A 723 -18.46 -24.66 21.62
C ILE A 723 -18.93 -23.46 20.78
N SER A 724 -19.71 -22.57 21.39
CA SER A 724 -20.24 -21.39 20.71
C SER A 724 -19.14 -20.37 20.37
N PRO A 725 -19.18 -19.76 19.17
CA PRO A 725 -18.28 -18.68 18.79
C PRO A 725 -18.55 -17.35 19.53
N HIS A 726 -19.49 -17.34 20.49
CA HIS A 726 -19.73 -16.23 21.43
C HIS A 726 -19.01 -16.40 22.77
N LEU A 727 -18.51 -17.59 23.08
CA LEU A 727 -17.69 -17.80 24.27
C LEU A 727 -16.36 -17.08 24.11
N THR A 728 -15.79 -16.68 25.24
CA THR A 728 -14.41 -16.17 25.29
C THR A 728 -13.41 -17.30 25.01
N VAL A 729 -12.18 -16.95 24.61
CA VAL A 729 -11.11 -17.93 24.35
C VAL A 729 -10.88 -18.81 25.59
N GLU A 730 -10.89 -18.19 26.77
CA GLU A 730 -10.69 -18.84 28.07
C GLU A 730 -11.82 -19.83 28.39
N GLU A 731 -13.07 -19.44 28.17
CA GLU A 731 -14.23 -20.31 28.39
C GLU A 731 -14.25 -21.49 27.41
N ALA A 732 -13.93 -21.24 26.13
CA ALA A 732 -13.81 -22.29 25.12
C ALA A 732 -12.71 -23.30 25.48
N TYR A 733 -11.56 -22.81 25.96
CA TYR A 733 -10.45 -23.64 26.40
C TYR A 733 -10.80 -24.48 27.63
N LEU A 734 -11.38 -23.86 28.67
CA LEU A 734 -11.81 -24.57 29.87
C LEU A 734 -12.89 -25.61 29.58
N PHE A 735 -13.83 -25.30 28.69
CA PHE A 735 -14.88 -26.24 28.31
C PHE A 735 -14.33 -27.45 27.55
N ALA A 736 -13.40 -27.24 26.61
CA ALA A 736 -12.71 -28.32 25.92
C ALA A 736 -11.90 -29.20 26.88
N LYS A 737 -11.13 -28.56 27.78
CA LYS A 737 -10.36 -29.24 28.84
C LYS A 737 -11.26 -30.06 29.77
N LEU A 738 -12.40 -29.50 30.16
CA LEU A 738 -13.42 -30.14 30.98
C LEU A 738 -13.96 -31.41 30.32
N LEU A 739 -14.43 -31.35 29.08
CA LEU A 739 -14.99 -32.52 28.39
C LEU A 739 -13.93 -33.62 28.20
N ARG A 740 -12.70 -33.23 27.84
CA ARG A 740 -11.57 -34.18 27.73
C ARG A 740 -11.20 -34.85 29.05
N SER A 741 -11.50 -34.23 30.20
CA SER A 741 -11.26 -34.84 31.52
C SER A 741 -12.23 -35.98 31.84
N TYR A 742 -13.44 -35.98 31.26
CA TYR A 742 -14.43 -37.05 31.41
C TYR A 742 -14.32 -38.10 30.31
N ASP A 743 -14.12 -37.67 29.06
CA ASP A 743 -13.94 -38.53 27.90
C ASP A 743 -12.73 -38.03 27.10
N PRO A 744 -11.57 -38.72 27.17
CA PRO A 744 -10.40 -38.37 26.36
C PRO A 744 -10.68 -38.35 24.86
N GLY A 745 -11.71 -39.07 24.40
CA GLY A 745 -12.21 -39.11 23.02
C GLY A 745 -13.38 -38.16 22.73
N ALA A 746 -13.73 -37.26 23.66
CA ALA A 746 -14.84 -36.31 23.50
C ALA A 746 -14.78 -35.58 22.15
N TRP A 747 -15.92 -35.49 21.48
CA TRP A 747 -15.97 -34.79 20.19
C TRP A 747 -16.26 -33.31 20.40
N LEU A 748 -15.29 -32.47 20.06
CA LEU A 748 -15.40 -31.02 20.22
C LEU A 748 -15.76 -30.39 18.89
N VAL A 749 -16.83 -29.60 18.87
CA VAL A 749 -17.47 -29.11 17.65
C VAL A 749 -17.63 -27.59 17.72
N LEU A 750 -17.37 -26.92 16.60
CA LEU A 750 -17.65 -25.49 16.46
C LEU A 750 -19.17 -25.28 16.36
N GLY A 751 -19.70 -24.42 17.23
CA GLY A 751 -21.12 -24.05 17.22
C GLY A 751 -21.56 -23.33 15.95
N HIS A 752 -22.87 -23.09 15.87
CA HIS A 752 -23.47 -22.41 14.72
C HIS A 752 -22.82 -21.02 14.48
N ILE A 753 -22.45 -20.73 13.24
CA ILE A 753 -21.90 -19.44 12.85
C ILE A 753 -23.03 -18.65 12.18
N PRO A 754 -23.60 -17.64 12.86
CA PRO A 754 -24.72 -16.89 12.31
C PRO A 754 -24.19 -15.94 11.25
N THR A 755 -24.84 -15.91 10.08
CA THR A 755 -24.51 -14.98 8.99
C THR A 755 -25.74 -14.19 8.59
N ALA A 756 -25.62 -12.87 8.48
CA ALA A 756 -26.70 -12.00 8.03
C ALA A 756 -26.22 -11.00 6.98
N GLY A 757 -26.76 -11.11 5.77
CA GLY A 757 -26.41 -10.23 4.65
C GLY A 757 -25.04 -10.51 4.05
N GLN A 758 -24.40 -9.47 3.53
CA GLN A 758 -23.04 -9.47 2.99
C GLN A 758 -22.19 -8.44 3.74
N ASP A 759 -20.87 -8.56 3.62
CA ASP A 759 -19.94 -7.59 4.21
C ASP A 759 -20.18 -6.20 3.60
N GLU A 760 -20.36 -5.20 4.47
CA GLU A 760 -20.60 -3.82 4.06
C GLU A 760 -19.40 -2.95 4.44
N VAL A 761 -18.68 -2.50 3.42
CA VAL A 761 -17.46 -1.70 3.55
C VAL A 761 -17.79 -0.22 3.29
N PHE A 762 -17.42 0.63 4.24
CA PHE A 762 -17.62 2.08 4.18
C PHE A 762 -16.41 2.79 3.54
N PRO A 763 -16.56 4.02 3.00
CA PRO A 763 -15.47 4.74 2.31
C PRO A 763 -14.13 4.85 3.04
N THR A 764 -14.14 4.82 4.37
CA THR A 764 -12.92 4.87 5.21
C THR A 764 -12.27 3.52 5.46
N GLY A 765 -12.83 2.42 4.93
CA GLY A 765 -12.38 1.05 5.11
C GLY A 765 -13.02 0.31 6.29
N PHE A 766 -13.82 0.99 7.14
CA PHE A 766 -14.59 0.31 8.20
C PHE A 766 -15.56 -0.69 7.59
N THR A 767 -15.64 -1.90 8.15
CA THR A 767 -16.48 -2.98 7.60
C THR A 767 -17.40 -3.56 8.67
N ILE A 768 -18.68 -3.71 8.31
CA ILE A 768 -19.65 -4.51 9.07
C ILE A 768 -19.68 -5.88 8.42
N HIS A 769 -19.13 -6.88 9.09
CA HIS A 769 -19.12 -8.24 8.56
C HIS A 769 -20.49 -8.92 8.65
N ALA A 770 -20.77 -9.77 7.65
CA ALA A 770 -21.94 -10.64 7.61
C ALA A 770 -21.89 -11.71 8.69
N GLU A 771 -20.68 -12.17 9.07
CA GLU A 771 -20.47 -13.10 10.19
C GLU A 771 -20.83 -12.41 11.52
N LYS A 772 -21.90 -12.87 12.18
CA LYS A 772 -22.51 -12.26 13.37
C LYS A 772 -22.02 -12.89 14.68
N CYS A 773 -20.74 -13.24 14.76
CA CYS A 773 -20.11 -13.74 15.98
C CYS A 773 -18.69 -13.15 16.17
N PRO A 774 -18.27 -12.91 17.41
CA PRO A 774 -17.01 -12.21 17.69
C PRO A 774 -15.77 -13.10 17.78
N ASN A 775 -15.89 -14.41 17.99
CA ASN A 775 -14.76 -15.26 18.39
C ASN A 775 -14.62 -16.58 17.64
N ARG A 776 -15.14 -16.67 16.40
CA ARG A 776 -15.01 -17.92 15.63
C ARG A 776 -13.55 -18.38 15.52
N ARG A 777 -12.64 -17.47 15.20
CA ARG A 777 -11.21 -17.75 15.05
C ARG A 777 -10.58 -18.27 16.34
N GLY A 778 -10.89 -17.64 17.47
CA GLY A 778 -10.36 -18.07 18.77
C GLY A 778 -10.82 -19.48 19.14
N VAL A 779 -12.11 -19.78 18.91
CA VAL A 779 -12.66 -21.11 19.17
C VAL A 779 -12.09 -22.17 18.21
N GLU A 780 -11.93 -21.86 16.93
CA GLU A 780 -11.30 -22.75 15.95
C GLU A 780 -9.91 -23.21 16.38
N GLU A 781 -9.08 -22.29 16.90
CA GLU A 781 -7.71 -22.62 17.32
C GLU A 781 -7.68 -23.44 18.62
N VAL A 782 -8.62 -23.19 19.55
CA VAL A 782 -8.83 -24.08 20.71
C VAL A 782 -9.24 -25.48 20.27
N LEU A 783 -10.17 -25.60 19.32
CA LEU A 783 -10.61 -26.89 18.78
C LEU A 783 -9.47 -27.65 18.10
N LYS A 784 -8.66 -26.98 17.27
CA LYS A 784 -7.49 -27.58 16.62
C LYS A 784 -6.48 -28.12 17.63
N HIS A 785 -6.25 -27.42 18.74
CA HIS A 785 -5.36 -27.90 19.80
C HIS A 785 -5.85 -29.22 20.42
N PHE A 786 -7.14 -29.32 20.77
CA PHE A 786 -7.67 -30.50 21.46
C PHE A 786 -8.13 -31.63 20.53
N ALA A 787 -8.45 -31.37 19.26
CA ALA A 787 -9.04 -32.35 18.32
C ALA A 787 -8.24 -32.54 17.02
N GLY A 788 -7.18 -31.77 16.78
CA GLY A 788 -6.37 -31.85 15.57
C GLY A 788 -7.02 -31.29 14.30
N GLY A 789 -8.25 -30.76 14.40
CA GLY A 789 -9.03 -30.21 13.30
C GLY A 789 -10.29 -29.51 13.81
N VAL A 790 -11.07 -28.93 12.88
CA VAL A 790 -12.34 -28.25 13.19
C VAL A 790 -13.49 -29.09 12.64
N THR A 791 -14.34 -29.59 13.52
CA THR A 791 -15.62 -30.23 13.16
C THR A 791 -16.72 -29.18 13.14
N THR A 792 -17.59 -29.25 12.14
CA THR A 792 -18.64 -28.25 11.90
C THR A 792 -19.98 -28.59 12.56
N TRP A 793 -20.82 -27.57 12.75
CA TRP A 793 -22.17 -27.68 13.31
C TRP A 793 -23.08 -28.70 12.59
N ASP A 794 -22.98 -28.82 11.26
CA ASP A 794 -23.83 -29.74 10.49
C ASP A 794 -23.47 -31.21 10.75
N GLU A 795 -22.21 -31.50 11.05
CA GLU A 795 -21.75 -32.86 11.33
C GLU A 795 -22.32 -33.39 12.64
N ILE A 796 -22.37 -32.58 13.69
CA ILE A 796 -22.94 -33.01 14.99
C ILE A 796 -24.43 -33.26 14.89
N ILE A 797 -25.17 -32.45 14.12
CA ILE A 797 -26.61 -32.63 13.91
C ILE A 797 -26.90 -34.00 13.29
N SER A 798 -26.05 -34.44 12.36
CA SER A 798 -26.22 -35.73 11.68
C SER A 798 -25.87 -36.95 12.55
N GLN A 799 -25.08 -36.77 13.61
CA GLN A 799 -24.50 -37.85 14.41
C GLN A 799 -24.86 -37.80 15.90
N ALA A 800 -25.76 -36.91 16.32
CA ALA A 800 -26.12 -36.70 17.73
C ALA A 800 -26.52 -38.00 18.46
N SER A 801 -27.21 -38.93 17.78
CA SER A 801 -27.61 -40.23 18.33
C SER A 801 -26.46 -41.19 18.64
N THR A 802 -25.25 -40.91 18.14
CA THR A 802 -24.05 -41.74 18.37
C THR A 802 -23.32 -41.39 19.67
N PHE A 803 -23.70 -40.30 20.31
CA PHE A 803 -23.13 -39.81 21.57
C PHE A 803 -24.05 -40.15 22.73
N GLY A 804 -23.47 -40.52 23.87
CA GLY A 804 -24.23 -40.76 25.08
C GLY A 804 -24.62 -39.45 25.80
N ALA A 805 -23.87 -38.37 25.57
CA ALA A 805 -24.29 -37.02 25.94
C ALA A 805 -23.81 -35.96 24.94
N VAL A 806 -24.63 -34.93 24.75
CA VAL A 806 -24.31 -33.72 23.97
C VAL A 806 -24.50 -32.51 24.87
N TRP A 807 -23.46 -31.68 25.03
CA TRP A 807 -23.52 -30.41 25.73
C TRP A 807 -23.37 -29.25 24.73
N LEU A 808 -24.43 -28.46 24.57
CA LEU A 808 -24.45 -27.26 23.75
C LEU A 808 -24.23 -26.00 24.59
N THR A 809 -23.28 -25.18 24.15
CA THR A 809 -23.09 -23.82 24.65
C THR A 809 -23.66 -22.82 23.63
N GLY A 810 -24.34 -21.78 24.13
CA GLY A 810 -25.07 -20.79 23.34
C GLY A 810 -24.46 -19.39 23.45
N GLY A 811 -25.30 -18.38 23.69
CA GLY A 811 -24.87 -16.97 23.72
C GLY A 811 -25.37 -16.14 22.53
N TYR A 812 -26.37 -16.65 21.80
CA TYR A 812 -26.95 -15.99 20.65
C TYR A 812 -28.08 -15.05 21.07
N LYS A 813 -28.20 -13.90 20.38
CA LYS A 813 -29.23 -12.89 20.66
C LYS A 813 -30.59 -13.20 20.04
N THR A 814 -30.60 -14.08 19.05
CA THR A 814 -31.78 -14.51 18.29
C THR A 814 -31.90 -16.02 18.33
N ASN A 815 -33.08 -16.54 18.02
CA ASN A 815 -33.24 -17.98 17.90
C ASN A 815 -32.31 -18.54 16.81
N TRP A 816 -31.50 -19.53 17.18
CA TRP A 816 -30.41 -20.08 16.34
C TRP A 816 -30.53 -21.59 16.14
N VAL A 817 -31.50 -22.24 16.79
CA VAL A 817 -31.82 -23.67 16.60
C VAL A 817 -33.31 -23.78 16.28
N ASP A 818 -33.64 -24.42 15.17
CA ASP A 818 -35.04 -24.73 14.82
C ASP A 818 -35.51 -26.04 15.48
N GLU A 819 -36.82 -26.30 15.40
CA GLU A 819 -37.44 -27.50 16.00
C GLU A 819 -36.90 -28.80 15.40
N GLU A 820 -36.57 -28.82 14.10
CA GLU A 820 -36.02 -30.00 13.43
C GLU A 820 -34.63 -30.34 13.99
N THR A 821 -33.76 -29.33 14.11
CA THR A 821 -32.41 -29.46 14.63
C THR A 821 -32.43 -29.87 16.10
N ALA A 822 -33.29 -29.25 16.91
CA ALA A 822 -33.50 -29.64 18.30
C ALA A 822 -33.96 -31.10 18.42
N GLY A 823 -34.87 -31.55 17.54
CA GLY A 823 -35.32 -32.94 17.49
C GLY A 823 -34.21 -33.94 17.17
N LYS A 824 -33.25 -33.57 16.31
CA LYS A 824 -32.06 -34.40 16.02
C LYS A 824 -31.11 -34.46 17.21
N LEU A 825 -30.82 -33.32 17.85
CA LEU A 825 -29.96 -33.24 19.04
C LEU A 825 -30.55 -34.05 20.21
N ARG A 826 -31.88 -34.07 20.36
CA ARG A 826 -32.59 -34.81 21.41
C ARG A 826 -32.41 -36.34 21.33
N GLN A 827 -31.99 -36.85 20.17
CA GLN A 827 -31.70 -38.28 20.01
C GLN A 827 -30.53 -38.76 20.89
N ALA A 828 -29.69 -37.83 21.37
CA ALA A 828 -28.71 -38.13 22.40
C ALA A 828 -29.41 -38.50 23.73
N PRO A 829 -28.95 -39.54 24.45
CA PRO A 829 -29.54 -39.95 25.73
C PRO A 829 -29.52 -38.86 26.81
N LEU A 830 -28.52 -37.98 26.78
CA LEU A 830 -28.42 -36.81 27.66
C LEU A 830 -28.13 -35.55 26.83
N LEU A 831 -29.05 -34.60 26.84
CA LEU A 831 -28.90 -33.29 26.21
C LEU A 831 -28.75 -32.20 27.28
N ILE A 832 -27.62 -31.50 27.28
CA ILE A 832 -27.35 -30.36 28.16
C ILE A 832 -27.32 -29.11 27.28
N VAL A 833 -28.11 -28.09 27.62
CA VAL A 833 -28.13 -26.81 26.90
C VAL A 833 -27.82 -25.68 27.87
N GLN A 834 -26.80 -24.89 27.52
CA GLN A 834 -26.42 -23.70 28.24
C GLN A 834 -26.56 -22.47 27.34
N ASP A 835 -27.57 -21.63 27.58
CA ASP A 835 -27.90 -20.50 26.70
C ASP A 835 -28.53 -19.33 27.46
N MET A 836 -28.60 -18.16 26.82
CA MET A 836 -29.15 -16.94 27.41
C MET A 836 -30.67 -16.82 27.25
N PHE A 837 -31.23 -17.38 26.18
CA PHE A 837 -32.64 -17.24 25.80
C PHE A 837 -33.28 -18.60 25.54
N PRO A 838 -34.60 -18.73 25.74
CA PRO A 838 -35.34 -19.92 25.34
C PRO A 838 -35.17 -20.21 23.85
N SER A 839 -34.95 -21.49 23.52
CA SER A 839 -34.85 -22.01 22.16
C SER A 839 -35.48 -23.40 22.08
N PRO A 840 -35.83 -23.91 20.89
CA PRO A 840 -36.27 -25.29 20.72
C PRO A 840 -35.31 -26.34 21.34
N ALA A 841 -34.00 -26.07 21.30
CA ALA A 841 -32.99 -26.90 21.97
C ALA A 841 -33.13 -26.84 23.50
N TRP A 842 -33.33 -25.64 24.06
CA TRP A 842 -33.58 -25.44 25.49
C TRP A 842 -34.81 -26.22 25.95
N GLU A 843 -35.92 -26.15 25.22
CA GLU A 843 -37.17 -26.81 25.60
C GLU A 843 -37.04 -28.34 25.70
N THR A 844 -36.23 -28.93 24.82
CA THR A 844 -36.05 -30.38 24.72
C THR A 844 -34.91 -30.93 25.59
N ALA A 845 -34.10 -30.08 26.22
CA ALA A 845 -32.92 -30.49 26.99
C ALA A 845 -33.26 -31.17 28.32
N ASP A 846 -32.42 -32.14 28.71
CA ASP A 846 -32.52 -32.86 29.98
C ASP A 846 -31.92 -32.05 31.15
N ILE A 847 -30.90 -31.23 30.88
CA ILE A 847 -30.32 -30.27 31.83
C ILE A 847 -30.24 -28.93 31.13
N LYS A 848 -30.78 -27.89 31.78
CA LYS A 848 -30.89 -26.54 31.24
C LYS A 848 -30.12 -25.59 32.15
N LEU A 849 -29.12 -24.89 31.60
CA LEU A 849 -28.23 -24.02 32.36
C LEU A 849 -28.32 -22.57 31.84
N PRO A 850 -28.66 -21.57 32.67
CA PRO A 850 -28.70 -20.18 32.23
C PRO A 850 -27.30 -19.63 31.93
N GLY A 851 -27.11 -19.09 30.73
CA GLY A 851 -25.88 -18.41 30.27
C GLY A 851 -25.92 -16.89 30.49
N VAL A 852 -24.76 -16.25 30.36
CA VAL A 852 -24.61 -14.81 30.65
C VAL A 852 -24.39 -13.98 29.36
N ALA A 853 -24.58 -12.67 29.41
CA ALA A 853 -24.32 -11.81 28.26
C ALA A 853 -22.83 -11.37 28.17
N PHE A 854 -22.46 -10.70 27.08
CA PHE A 854 -21.07 -10.25 26.87
C PHE A 854 -20.60 -9.23 27.91
N ALA A 855 -21.50 -8.38 28.43
CA ALA A 855 -21.18 -7.36 29.45
C ALA A 855 -21.10 -7.95 30.87
N GLU A 856 -21.53 -9.19 31.05
CA GLU A 856 -21.64 -9.89 32.33
C GLU A 856 -20.44 -10.80 32.63
N ARG A 857 -19.44 -10.81 31.75
CA ARG A 857 -18.26 -11.66 31.81
C ARG A 857 -16.99 -10.88 31.44
N GLU A 858 -15.85 -11.41 31.84
CA GLU A 858 -14.53 -11.00 31.35
C GLU A 858 -13.92 -12.11 30.48
N GLY A 859 -13.05 -11.73 29.55
CA GLY A 859 -12.30 -12.67 28.71
C GLY A 859 -11.98 -12.10 27.34
N SER A 860 -11.39 -12.95 26.50
CA SER A 860 -10.76 -12.54 25.25
C SER A 860 -11.51 -13.02 24.02
N TYR A 861 -11.51 -12.18 22.99
CA TYR A 861 -12.14 -12.44 21.69
C TYR A 861 -11.11 -12.23 20.57
N VAL A 862 -11.11 -13.12 19.58
CA VAL A 862 -10.29 -13.02 18.37
C VAL A 862 -11.20 -12.69 17.19
N ASN A 863 -10.98 -11.51 16.62
CA ASN A 863 -11.77 -11.04 15.49
C ASN A 863 -11.36 -11.73 14.17
N PHE A 864 -12.02 -11.36 13.07
CA PHE A 864 -11.78 -11.94 11.75
C PHE A 864 -10.32 -11.81 11.25
N ASN A 865 -9.58 -10.80 11.73
CA ASN A 865 -8.23 -10.43 11.31
C ASN A 865 -7.14 -10.96 12.27
N ASP A 866 -7.44 -12.05 13.00
CA ASP A 866 -6.53 -12.67 13.97
C ASP A 866 -6.03 -11.68 15.05
N HIS A 867 -6.85 -10.69 15.41
CA HIS A 867 -6.54 -9.69 16.44
C HIS A 867 -7.28 -10.00 17.73
N LEU A 868 -6.51 -10.27 18.79
CA LEU A 868 -7.00 -10.61 20.12
C LEU A 868 -7.27 -9.35 20.95
N GLN A 869 -8.46 -9.26 21.55
CA GLN A 869 -8.85 -8.20 22.47
C GLN A 869 -9.48 -8.75 23.74
N THR A 870 -9.25 -8.09 24.87
CA THR A 870 -9.84 -8.43 26.17
C THR A 870 -11.02 -7.53 26.49
N ALA A 871 -12.11 -8.13 26.97
CA ALA A 871 -13.26 -7.44 27.56
C ALA A 871 -13.25 -7.56 29.08
N GLN A 872 -13.61 -6.47 29.76
CA GLN A 872 -13.77 -6.39 31.21
C GLN A 872 -15.22 -6.67 31.60
N TRP A 873 -15.40 -7.27 32.78
CA TRP A 873 -16.71 -7.43 33.39
C TRP A 873 -17.32 -6.06 33.74
N ALA A 874 -18.49 -5.75 33.16
CA ALA A 874 -19.19 -4.48 33.36
C ALA A 874 -20.35 -4.55 34.36
N VAL A 875 -21.28 -5.51 34.20
CA VAL A 875 -22.48 -5.63 35.04
C VAL A 875 -22.64 -7.04 35.60
N ARG A 876 -23.27 -7.20 36.76
CA ARG A 876 -23.52 -8.56 37.30
C ARG A 876 -24.54 -9.33 36.45
N PRO A 877 -24.37 -10.65 36.26
CA PRO A 877 -25.40 -11.50 35.68
C PRO A 877 -26.72 -11.43 36.46
N PRO A 878 -27.87 -11.70 35.81
CA PRO A 878 -29.15 -11.86 36.48
C PRO A 878 -29.07 -12.85 37.65
N ALA A 879 -29.87 -12.61 38.70
CA ALA A 879 -29.91 -13.50 39.85
C ALA A 879 -30.31 -14.92 39.43
N GLY A 880 -29.39 -15.87 39.61
CA GLY A 880 -29.56 -17.28 39.23
C GLY A 880 -28.86 -17.69 37.93
N ALA A 881 -28.29 -16.75 37.16
CA ALA A 881 -27.31 -17.05 36.12
C ALA A 881 -25.87 -17.03 36.67
N ARG A 882 -24.97 -17.83 36.07
CA ARG A 882 -23.53 -17.82 36.40
C ARG A 882 -22.69 -17.82 35.13
N VAL A 883 -21.55 -17.14 35.19
CA VAL A 883 -20.56 -17.12 34.11
C VAL A 883 -20.09 -18.55 33.82
N GLU A 884 -20.09 -18.94 32.55
CA GLU A 884 -19.76 -20.28 32.07
C GLU A 884 -18.37 -20.72 32.57
N GLY A 885 -17.37 -19.83 32.44
CA GLY A 885 -16.01 -20.09 32.93
C GLY A 885 -15.95 -20.44 34.42
N SER A 886 -16.82 -19.84 35.25
CA SER A 886 -16.87 -20.16 36.69
C SER A 886 -17.40 -21.57 36.97
N LEU A 887 -18.37 -22.04 36.18
CA LEU A 887 -18.89 -23.40 36.26
C LEU A 887 -17.83 -24.41 35.80
N TYR A 888 -17.14 -24.13 34.69
CA TYR A 888 -16.10 -25.03 34.18
C TYR A 888 -14.91 -25.13 35.14
N TRP A 889 -14.49 -23.99 35.71
CA TRP A 889 -13.47 -23.93 36.75
C TRP A 889 -13.82 -24.78 37.97
N GLN A 890 -15.08 -24.70 38.44
CA GLN A 890 -15.58 -25.51 39.55
C GLN A 890 -15.57 -27.00 39.21
N LEU A 891 -16.03 -27.39 38.01
CA LEU A 891 -16.11 -28.80 37.58
C LEU A 891 -14.72 -29.42 37.36
N LEU A 892 -13.74 -28.62 36.94
CA LEU A 892 -12.33 -29.00 36.87
C LEU A 892 -11.65 -29.11 38.25
N LYS A 893 -12.36 -28.72 39.33
CA LYS A 893 -11.88 -28.71 40.73
C LYS A 893 -10.67 -27.79 40.94
N GLU A 894 -10.60 -26.72 40.17
CA GLU A 894 -9.56 -25.71 40.30
C GLU A 894 -9.76 -24.88 41.57
N THR A 895 -8.67 -24.38 42.16
CA THR A 895 -8.73 -23.64 43.43
C THR A 895 -8.95 -22.14 43.21
N GLY A 896 -9.71 -21.50 44.11
CA GLY A 896 -9.94 -20.05 44.08
C GLY A 896 -11.09 -19.62 43.16
N LEU A 897 -11.20 -18.30 42.92
CA LEU A 897 -12.23 -17.73 42.04
C LEU A 897 -11.72 -17.71 40.60
N TYR A 898 -12.61 -18.05 39.65
CA TYR A 898 -12.34 -17.93 38.22
C TYR A 898 -11.97 -16.49 37.86
N LYS A 899 -10.88 -16.35 37.09
CA LYS A 899 -10.44 -15.11 36.44
C LYS A 899 -9.96 -15.47 35.04
N SER A 900 -10.27 -14.63 34.05
CA SER A 900 -9.87 -14.92 32.67
C SER A 900 -8.36 -14.81 32.44
N ALA A 901 -7.70 -13.79 33.00
CA ALA A 901 -6.29 -13.50 32.70
C ALA A 901 -5.31 -14.67 33.00
N PRO A 902 -5.39 -15.40 34.14
CA PRO A 902 -4.56 -16.59 34.36
C PRO A 902 -4.82 -17.72 33.37
N VAL A 903 -6.08 -17.90 32.94
CA VAL A 903 -6.45 -18.92 31.96
C VAL A 903 -5.92 -18.55 30.58
N LEU A 904 -5.96 -17.27 30.21
CA LEU A 904 -5.35 -16.80 28.96
C LEU A 904 -3.84 -17.03 28.93
N ALA A 905 -3.15 -16.87 30.06
CA ALA A 905 -1.73 -17.19 30.16
C ALA A 905 -1.46 -18.68 29.93
N GLU A 906 -2.29 -19.57 30.50
CA GLU A 906 -2.22 -21.02 30.24
C GLU A 906 -2.49 -21.34 28.75
N VAL A 907 -3.47 -20.67 28.15
CA VAL A 907 -3.79 -20.81 26.71
C VAL A 907 -2.60 -20.38 25.86
N ALA A 908 -1.97 -19.24 26.17
CA ALA A 908 -0.82 -18.73 25.44
C ALA A 908 0.40 -19.65 25.54
N GLU A 909 0.58 -20.34 26.66
CA GLU A 909 1.63 -21.34 26.85
C GLU A 909 1.33 -22.64 26.10
N SER A 910 0.06 -23.06 26.06
CA SER A 910 -0.37 -24.35 25.51
C SER A 910 -0.60 -24.33 23.99
N ILE A 911 -1.03 -23.19 23.45
CA ILE A 911 -1.45 -23.04 22.06
C ILE A 911 -0.58 -21.98 21.38
N PRO A 912 0.34 -22.36 20.46
CA PRO A 912 1.28 -21.44 19.82
C PRO A 912 0.64 -20.23 19.15
N TYR A 913 -0.58 -20.37 18.63
CA TYR A 913 -1.35 -19.27 18.03
C TYR A 913 -1.57 -18.10 19.01
N PHE A 914 -1.71 -18.37 20.31
CA PHE A 914 -1.94 -17.36 21.34
C PHE A 914 -0.65 -16.90 22.04
N ALA A 915 0.53 -17.33 21.59
CA ALA A 915 1.80 -17.04 22.26
C ALA A 915 2.08 -15.54 22.47
N ALA A 916 1.59 -14.69 21.55
CA ALA A 916 1.73 -13.23 21.65
C ALA A 916 0.97 -12.62 22.84
N ALA A 917 0.04 -13.35 23.46
CA ALA A 917 -0.72 -12.92 24.63
C ALA A 917 -0.05 -13.30 25.98
N ALA A 918 1.08 -14.00 25.96
CA ALA A 918 1.73 -14.52 27.18
C ALA A 918 2.12 -13.42 28.18
N ASP A 919 2.57 -12.26 27.70
CA ASP A 919 2.95 -11.11 28.54
C ASP A 919 1.76 -10.18 28.87
N GLY A 920 0.53 -10.62 28.59
CA GLY A 920 -0.69 -9.84 28.73
C GLY A 920 -1.08 -9.11 27.46
N VAL A 921 -2.37 -8.75 27.37
CA VAL A 921 -2.95 -8.09 26.20
C VAL A 921 -3.05 -6.58 26.47
N PRO A 922 -2.45 -5.72 25.64
CA PRO A 922 -2.60 -4.27 25.81
C PRO A 922 -4.03 -3.83 25.50
N ASP A 923 -4.43 -2.63 25.93
CA ASP A 923 -5.79 -2.10 25.70
C ASP A 923 -6.20 -2.09 24.22
N THR A 924 -5.24 -1.95 23.30
CA THR A 924 -5.48 -1.98 21.84
C THR A 924 -5.57 -3.39 21.25
N GLY A 925 -5.29 -4.44 22.03
CA GLY A 925 -5.19 -5.82 21.56
C GLY A 925 -3.85 -6.16 20.89
N VAL A 926 -3.70 -7.41 20.46
CA VAL A 926 -2.47 -7.94 19.85
C VAL A 926 -2.78 -8.82 18.62
N TYR A 927 -1.94 -8.72 17.58
CA TYR A 927 -2.02 -9.59 16.40
C TYR A 927 -1.36 -10.94 16.65
N LEU A 928 -2.12 -12.02 16.39
CA LEU A 928 -1.69 -13.39 16.71
C LEU A 928 -0.84 -14.06 15.61
N LYS A 929 -0.94 -13.62 14.34
CA LYS A 929 -0.19 -14.19 13.19
C LYS A 929 1.04 -13.37 12.74
N SER A 930 1.64 -12.58 13.64
CA SER A 930 2.78 -11.72 13.30
C SER A 930 4.11 -12.46 13.04
N SER A 931 4.15 -13.79 13.17
CA SER A 931 5.38 -14.60 13.12
C SER A 931 5.86 -15.02 11.73
N GLU A 932 5.11 -14.77 10.64
CA GLU A 932 5.59 -15.07 9.27
C GLU A 932 6.40 -13.92 8.63
N LEU A 933 6.59 -12.79 9.32
CA LEU A 933 7.29 -11.60 8.80
C LEU A 933 8.34 -11.00 9.74
N ALA A 934 8.80 -11.74 10.76
CA ALA A 934 9.94 -11.32 11.56
C ALA A 934 11.25 -11.90 11.00
N PRO A 935 12.21 -11.09 10.52
CA PRO A 935 13.57 -11.58 10.38
C PRO A 935 14.08 -11.91 11.78
N THR A 936 14.55 -13.15 11.95
CA THR A 936 15.31 -13.58 13.11
C THR A 936 16.47 -12.60 13.33
N LYS A 937 16.60 -12.11 14.57
CA LYS A 937 17.64 -11.16 15.00
C LYS A 937 19.04 -11.56 14.60
#